data_AF-A0A2G6L4A4-F1
#
_entry.id   AF-A0A2G6L4A4-F1
#
_cell.length_a   1.000
_cell.length_b   1.000
_cell.length_c   1.000
_cell.angle_alpha   90.00
_cell.angle_beta   90.00
_cell.angle_gamma   90.00
#
_symmetry.space_group_name_H-M   'P 1'
#
loop_
_entity.id
_entity.type
_entity.pdbx_description
1 polymer ?
#
loop_
_entity_poly.entity_id
_entity_poly.type
_entity_poly.pdbx_seq_one_letter_code
_entity_poly.pdbx_strand_id
1 'polypeptide(L)'
;MASCLLPEEILAGSPAEINSYLKSLQNKSATISLNRVRVIFIGYGEAGKTSLIRVLYGKEVVEGKEKMTPGIDIHEWPVPDTAVSTKTGTLERGLTAHLWDFGGQVMAHATHQFFLRSRCLYVLVMDGRPEIKADEQAEYWLEHVRAFGGNAPVMIVGNKADQKVRLNLDMRYLYEKYPNIVGFYPFSCTRYKSDFRPEFERFHRDFINQLRSLAEREQIKFTQSHFAVLEDLQEASVQKTFLPQKDYKKICRKHGIQKTGELDQKWLLTLLDRLGVVIHFPNLPCLNGHLLNPRWLTYGVYHLLYSGKAQQQNGDLTDQMIVEILCDEEFEDNLGNVFHYTPEQCRFIIDVLEEFEIGFRMEEKHRFLIPTLMPSDTPEHGFDKKEALAFDFDFSGFLPRHLIPGFIVKCHHDIDRNVDNGRNSVWQKGVLLRNRDMKATALAQADYHQRRLSLWVRGEEDNLYFWVLREKVIGMLQRMKDLQYTEWVHLPGGDQSRRADFGHLKALKKAKKKEYICEYGTFLLSDVLEIIPAVLRREKTINYNIGKVEINNTDKVIRGDKMGDIIDIHDNHNAVVNLKSFLENVQQSVQNLPVEPSEKAELEKLITQLHKELEKAPEEKADYVKHIATSTNALLEEAQKPEPNKVGLQITGEGLIKATEALTNVAPKALDLVDRIVKMVAGFGG
;
A
#
# COMPACT_ATOMS: atom_id res chain seq x y z
N MET A 1 17.92 8.96 -25.56
CA MET A 1 17.07 7.79 -25.28
C MET A 1 16.17 8.17 -24.13
N ALA A 2 14.87 8.41 -24.37
CA ALA A 2 13.92 8.59 -23.27
C ALA A 2 13.86 7.27 -22.51
N SER A 3 14.18 7.28 -21.20
CA SER A 3 14.00 6.10 -20.35
C SER A 3 12.52 5.75 -20.37
N CYS A 4 12.15 4.68 -21.08
CA CYS A 4 10.78 4.20 -21.10
C CYS A 4 10.54 3.53 -19.75
N LEU A 5 10.10 4.30 -18.76
CA LEU A 5 9.57 3.73 -17.51
C LEU A 5 8.31 2.95 -17.89
N LEU A 6 8.33 1.64 -17.68
CA LEU A 6 7.14 0.82 -17.86
C LEU A 6 6.17 1.09 -16.70
N PRO A 7 4.86 1.20 -16.96
CA PRO A 7 3.84 1.29 -15.90
C PRO A 7 3.90 0.06 -14.98
N GLU A 8 3.66 0.18 -13.65
CA GLU A 8 3.73 -1.00 -12.77
C GLU A 8 2.66 -2.03 -13.10
N GLU A 9 1.55 -1.67 -13.75
CA GLU A 9 0.54 -2.63 -14.19
C GLU A 9 1.15 -3.65 -15.16
N ILE A 10 2.17 -3.25 -15.92
CA ILE A 10 2.98 -4.13 -16.76
C ILE A 10 4.06 -4.82 -15.92
N LEU A 11 4.77 -4.08 -15.05
CA LEU A 11 5.85 -4.64 -14.22
C LEU A 11 5.38 -5.68 -13.18
N ALA A 12 4.12 -5.65 -12.79
CA ALA A 12 3.49 -6.64 -11.92
C ALA A 12 3.15 -7.95 -12.66
N GLY A 13 3.43 -8.03 -13.97
CA GLY A 13 3.41 -9.28 -14.73
C GLY A 13 4.66 -10.13 -14.46
N SER A 14 4.61 -11.38 -14.88
CA SER A 14 5.77 -12.26 -14.94
C SER A 14 6.83 -11.72 -15.91
N PRO A 15 8.11 -12.10 -15.77
CA PRO A 15 9.17 -11.70 -16.69
C PRO A 15 8.86 -12.03 -18.17
N ALA A 16 8.15 -13.12 -18.43
CA ALA A 16 7.73 -13.50 -19.79
C ALA A 16 6.70 -12.53 -20.37
N GLU A 17 5.69 -12.13 -19.58
CA GLU A 17 4.66 -11.16 -19.99
C GLU A 17 5.28 -9.78 -20.25
N ILE A 18 6.20 -9.33 -19.39
CA ILE A 18 6.92 -8.06 -19.55
C ILE A 18 7.73 -8.07 -20.84
N ASN A 19 8.50 -9.14 -21.09
CA ASN A 19 9.31 -9.26 -22.31
C ASN A 19 8.45 -9.29 -23.57
N SER A 20 7.31 -9.98 -23.55
CA SER A 20 6.40 -10.04 -24.69
C SER A 20 5.71 -8.68 -24.94
N TYR A 21 5.37 -7.94 -23.89
CA TYR A 21 4.88 -6.57 -24.02
C TYR A 21 5.96 -5.65 -24.62
N LEU A 22 7.20 -5.72 -24.13
CA LEU A 22 8.32 -4.97 -24.69
C LEU A 22 8.57 -5.29 -26.17
N LYS A 23 8.50 -6.57 -26.56
CA LYS A 23 8.57 -6.99 -27.97
C LYS A 23 7.43 -6.38 -28.80
N SER A 24 6.22 -6.31 -28.25
CA SER A 24 5.07 -5.71 -28.94
C SER A 24 5.26 -4.20 -29.19
N LEU A 25 5.96 -3.51 -28.28
CA LEU A 25 6.36 -2.11 -28.46
C LEU A 25 7.48 -1.98 -29.51
N GLN A 26 8.53 -2.81 -29.41
CA GLN A 26 9.66 -2.79 -30.35
C GLN A 26 9.22 -3.09 -31.79
N ASN A 27 8.33 -4.08 -31.96
CA ASN A 27 7.78 -4.47 -33.26
C ASN A 27 6.70 -3.50 -33.78
N LYS A 28 6.42 -2.39 -33.05
CA LYS A 28 5.38 -1.41 -33.36
C LYS A 28 4.00 -2.04 -33.58
N SER A 29 3.71 -3.13 -32.88
CA SER A 29 2.40 -3.78 -32.90
C SER A 29 1.46 -3.17 -31.83
N ALA A 30 2.01 -2.69 -30.72
CA ALA A 30 1.31 -1.92 -29.71
C ALA A 30 1.54 -0.42 -29.92
N THR A 31 0.61 0.22 -30.64
CA THR A 31 0.72 1.64 -31.05
C THR A 31 -0.38 2.51 -30.44
N ILE A 32 -1.47 1.92 -29.96
CA ILE A 32 -2.65 2.66 -29.50
C ILE A 32 -2.50 2.97 -28.03
N SER A 33 -2.41 4.25 -27.69
CA SER A 33 -2.29 4.67 -26.31
C SER A 33 -3.65 4.74 -25.64
N LEU A 34 -3.72 4.35 -24.35
CA LEU A 34 -4.97 4.41 -23.60
C LEU A 34 -5.51 5.85 -23.48
N ASN A 35 -4.60 6.83 -23.31
CA ASN A 35 -4.91 8.26 -23.14
C ASN A 35 -6.01 8.50 -22.08
N ARG A 36 -5.90 7.79 -20.94
CA ARG A 36 -6.80 7.97 -19.80
C ARG A 36 -6.02 8.13 -18.52
N VAL A 37 -6.50 9.02 -17.68
CA VAL A 37 -5.97 9.28 -16.33
C VAL A 37 -7.10 9.28 -15.32
N ARG A 38 -6.78 8.92 -14.07
CA ARG A 38 -7.73 8.91 -12.97
C ARG A 38 -7.51 10.10 -12.07
N VAL A 39 -8.60 10.74 -11.65
CA VAL A 39 -8.60 11.82 -10.66
C VAL A 39 -9.54 11.45 -9.54
N ILE A 40 -9.09 11.52 -8.30
CA ILE A 40 -9.86 11.16 -7.12
C ILE A 40 -10.09 12.39 -6.25
N PHE A 41 -11.37 12.77 -6.09
CA PHE A 41 -11.76 13.89 -5.23
C PHE A 41 -12.04 13.39 -3.82
N ILE A 42 -11.32 13.95 -2.83
CA ILE A 42 -11.43 13.58 -1.41
C ILE A 42 -11.66 14.82 -0.56
N GLY A 43 -12.16 14.62 0.67
CA GLY A 43 -12.54 15.69 1.58
C GLY A 43 -13.91 15.42 2.22
N TYR A 44 -14.23 16.12 3.30
CA TYR A 44 -15.48 15.91 4.03
C TYR A 44 -16.73 16.15 3.16
N GLY A 45 -17.87 15.66 3.65
CA GLY A 45 -19.18 16.01 3.12
C GLY A 45 -19.35 17.52 3.04
N GLU A 46 -19.99 17.98 1.97
CA GLU A 46 -20.32 19.41 1.75
C GLU A 46 -19.12 20.35 1.53
N ALA A 47 -17.89 19.84 1.45
CA ALA A 47 -16.71 20.66 1.08
C ALA A 47 -16.79 21.21 -0.36
N GLY A 48 -17.65 20.63 -1.22
CA GLY A 48 -17.92 21.09 -2.58
C GLY A 48 -17.18 20.33 -3.69
N LYS A 49 -16.93 19.03 -3.50
CA LYS A 49 -16.30 18.14 -4.51
C LYS A 49 -17.13 18.08 -5.80
N THR A 50 -18.41 17.76 -5.68
CA THR A 50 -19.37 17.76 -6.80
C THR A 50 -19.46 19.13 -7.46
N SER A 51 -19.48 20.21 -6.67
CA SER A 51 -19.47 21.59 -7.18
C SER A 51 -18.21 21.88 -8.01
N LEU A 52 -17.03 21.47 -7.53
CA LEU A 52 -15.77 21.63 -8.25
C LEU A 52 -15.76 20.86 -9.58
N ILE A 53 -16.29 19.64 -9.61
CA ILE A 53 -16.43 18.86 -10.85
C ILE A 53 -17.35 19.60 -11.83
N ARG A 54 -18.48 20.15 -11.38
CA ARG A 54 -19.37 20.96 -12.25
C ARG A 54 -18.65 22.18 -12.83
N VAL A 55 -17.82 22.86 -12.03
CA VAL A 55 -16.99 23.99 -12.48
C VAL A 55 -16.04 23.56 -13.59
N LEU A 56 -15.41 22.38 -13.51
CA LEU A 56 -14.55 21.84 -14.59
C LEU A 56 -15.30 21.62 -15.91
N TYR A 57 -16.61 21.33 -15.87
CA TYR A 57 -17.46 21.27 -17.07
C TYR A 57 -18.01 22.64 -17.51
N GLY A 58 -17.63 23.73 -16.85
CA GLY A 58 -18.17 25.07 -17.10
C GLY A 58 -19.65 25.23 -16.74
N LYS A 59 -20.22 24.27 -16.00
CA LYS A 59 -21.63 24.29 -15.56
C LYS A 59 -21.83 25.31 -14.44
N GLU A 60 -23.07 25.74 -14.27
CA GLU A 60 -23.46 26.57 -13.12
C GLU A 60 -23.49 25.74 -11.83
N VAL A 61 -23.04 26.39 -10.75
CA VAL A 61 -23.04 25.88 -9.38
C VAL A 61 -23.87 26.83 -8.54
N VAL A 62 -24.82 26.29 -7.79
CA VAL A 62 -25.70 27.08 -6.93
C VAL A 62 -25.72 26.44 -5.55
N GLU A 63 -25.41 27.23 -4.54
CA GLU A 63 -25.32 26.76 -3.16
C GLU A 63 -26.61 26.03 -2.71
N GLY A 64 -26.44 24.88 -2.06
CA GLY A 64 -27.53 24.10 -1.46
C GLY A 64 -28.42 23.32 -2.44
N LYS A 65 -28.10 23.31 -3.75
CA LYS A 65 -28.88 22.55 -4.74
C LYS A 65 -28.36 21.14 -4.97
N GLU A 66 -27.09 20.89 -4.70
CA GLU A 66 -26.52 19.56 -4.86
C GLU A 66 -26.92 18.67 -3.68
N LYS A 67 -27.65 17.58 -3.97
CA LYS A 67 -27.83 16.48 -3.01
C LYS A 67 -26.46 15.86 -2.71
N MET A 68 -26.30 15.33 -1.51
CA MET A 68 -25.12 14.55 -1.16
C MET A 68 -25.00 13.34 -2.10
N THR A 69 -23.83 13.18 -2.73
CA THR A 69 -23.53 12.03 -3.59
C THR A 69 -23.63 10.73 -2.79
N PRO A 70 -24.57 9.83 -3.11
CA PRO A 70 -24.62 8.51 -2.49
C PRO A 70 -23.46 7.67 -3.05
N GLY A 71 -22.59 7.16 -2.20
CA GLY A 71 -21.46 6.35 -2.68
C GLY A 71 -20.50 7.11 -3.60
N ILE A 72 -20.27 6.62 -4.81
CA ILE A 72 -19.26 7.13 -5.74
C ILE A 72 -19.86 7.40 -7.12
N ASP A 73 -19.63 8.60 -7.63
CA ASP A 73 -19.91 8.95 -9.03
C ASP A 73 -18.62 9.06 -9.84
N ILE A 74 -18.66 8.58 -11.08
CA ILE A 74 -17.53 8.66 -12.02
C ILE A 74 -17.98 9.48 -13.21
N HIS A 75 -17.20 10.53 -13.53
CA HIS A 75 -17.44 11.39 -14.68
C HIS A 75 -16.28 11.30 -15.68
N GLU A 76 -16.58 11.15 -16.97
CA GLU A 76 -15.58 11.26 -18.03
C GLU A 76 -15.45 12.72 -18.48
N TRP A 77 -14.28 13.31 -18.24
CA TRP A 77 -13.97 14.69 -18.62
C TRP A 77 -12.92 14.70 -19.73
N PRO A 78 -13.29 15.10 -20.96
CA PRO A 78 -12.33 15.30 -22.04
C PRO A 78 -11.38 16.45 -21.67
N VAL A 79 -10.08 16.17 -21.60
CA VAL A 79 -9.08 17.17 -21.20
C VAL A 79 -8.87 18.15 -22.37
N PRO A 80 -9.11 19.46 -22.18
CA PRO A 80 -8.95 20.44 -23.25
C PRO A 80 -7.55 20.47 -23.85
N ASP A 81 -7.49 20.78 -25.15
CA ASP A 81 -6.25 21.01 -25.91
C ASP A 81 -5.24 19.83 -25.87
N THR A 82 -5.74 18.60 -25.83
CA THR A 82 -4.91 17.38 -25.83
C THR A 82 -5.09 16.50 -27.07
N ALA A 83 -6.07 16.80 -27.93
CA ALA A 83 -6.26 16.09 -29.19
C ALA A 83 -5.26 16.61 -30.23
N VAL A 84 -4.50 15.71 -30.86
CA VAL A 84 -3.49 16.07 -31.87
C VAL A 84 -3.98 15.67 -33.25
N SER A 85 -3.91 16.59 -34.21
CA SER A 85 -4.14 16.27 -35.63
C SER A 85 -2.89 15.60 -36.19
N THR A 86 -3.03 14.36 -36.70
CA THR A 86 -1.91 13.67 -37.35
C THR A 86 -1.73 14.15 -38.79
N LYS A 87 -0.51 13.99 -39.33
CA LYS A 87 -0.16 14.33 -40.73
C LYS A 87 -1.03 13.61 -41.78
N THR A 88 -1.79 12.59 -41.38
CA THR A 88 -2.71 11.81 -42.23
C THR A 88 -4.16 12.30 -42.18
N GLY A 89 -4.46 13.40 -41.47
CA GLY A 89 -5.81 13.97 -41.37
C GLY A 89 -6.73 13.24 -40.36
N THR A 90 -6.23 12.22 -39.67
CA THR A 90 -6.93 11.53 -38.58
C THR A 90 -6.62 12.22 -37.24
N LEU A 91 -7.65 12.63 -36.49
CA LEU A 91 -7.47 13.10 -35.10
C LEU A 91 -7.04 11.93 -34.22
N GLU A 92 -5.91 12.05 -33.53
CA GLU A 92 -5.64 11.19 -32.37
C GLU A 92 -6.61 11.57 -31.24
N ARG A 93 -7.16 10.55 -30.56
CA ARG A 93 -8.04 10.76 -29.41
C ARG A 93 -7.29 11.55 -28.33
N GLY A 94 -7.89 12.66 -27.90
CA GLY A 94 -7.41 13.46 -26.77
C GLY A 94 -7.42 12.67 -25.46
N LEU A 95 -6.77 13.24 -24.45
CA LEU A 95 -6.71 12.68 -23.11
C LEU A 95 -8.10 12.79 -22.43
N THR A 96 -8.54 11.70 -21.79
CA THR A 96 -9.77 11.68 -20.99
C THR A 96 -9.43 11.48 -19.52
N ALA A 97 -9.95 12.33 -18.64
CA ALA A 97 -9.85 12.16 -17.20
C ALA A 97 -11.10 11.48 -16.64
N HIS A 98 -10.92 10.43 -15.84
CA HIS A 98 -11.99 9.82 -15.05
C HIS A 98 -12.01 10.48 -13.69
N LEU A 99 -12.99 11.34 -13.45
CA LEU A 99 -13.17 12.09 -12.21
C LEU A 99 -14.04 11.28 -11.25
N TRP A 100 -13.45 10.79 -10.16
CA TRP A 100 -14.13 10.04 -9.12
C TRP A 100 -14.58 11.00 -8.02
N ASP A 101 -15.88 11.23 -7.91
CA ASP A 101 -16.52 11.98 -6.83
C ASP A 101 -16.94 11.03 -5.72
N PHE A 102 -16.21 11.05 -4.62
CA PHE A 102 -16.54 10.26 -3.46
C PHE A 102 -17.52 11.02 -2.56
N GLY A 103 -18.68 10.44 -2.27
CA GLY A 103 -19.61 10.99 -1.28
C GLY A 103 -18.91 11.24 0.07
N GLY A 104 -19.34 12.27 0.81
CA GLY A 104 -18.76 12.60 2.12
C GLY A 104 -18.82 11.45 3.14
N GLN A 105 -19.77 10.54 2.95
CA GLN A 105 -19.97 9.32 3.71
C GLN A 105 -18.94 8.22 3.35
N VAL A 106 -18.39 8.22 2.14
CA VAL A 106 -17.59 7.08 1.66
C VAL A 106 -16.34 6.81 2.50
N MET A 107 -15.71 7.87 3.01
CA MET A 107 -14.35 7.79 3.56
C MET A 107 -14.30 7.39 5.04
N ALA A 108 -15.45 7.18 5.68
CA ALA A 108 -15.51 6.71 7.07
C ALA A 108 -15.24 5.20 7.20
N HIS A 109 -15.26 4.44 6.09
CA HIS A 109 -15.19 2.98 6.10
C HIS A 109 -14.02 2.42 5.29
N ALA A 110 -13.69 1.15 5.54
CA ALA A 110 -12.69 0.34 4.83
C ALA A 110 -12.89 0.23 3.31
N THR A 111 -14.04 0.69 2.80
CA THR A 111 -14.45 0.63 1.39
C THR A 111 -13.59 1.49 0.45
N HIS A 112 -12.81 2.44 0.96
CA HIS A 112 -11.88 3.18 0.11
C HIS A 112 -10.78 2.28 -0.49
N GLN A 113 -10.48 1.13 0.13
CA GLN A 113 -9.53 0.13 -0.41
C GLN A 113 -9.94 -0.39 -1.80
N PHE A 114 -11.24 -0.39 -2.12
CA PHE A 114 -11.71 -0.76 -3.44
C PHE A 114 -11.23 0.19 -4.55
N PHE A 115 -11.00 1.48 -4.23
CA PHE A 115 -10.91 2.54 -5.25
C PHE A 115 -9.69 3.44 -5.15
N LEU A 116 -9.10 3.59 -3.96
CA LEU A 116 -7.82 4.27 -3.80
C LEU A 116 -6.74 3.42 -4.47
N ARG A 117 -5.92 4.07 -5.28
CA ARG A 117 -4.87 3.47 -6.09
C ARG A 117 -3.70 4.45 -6.20
N SER A 118 -2.50 3.92 -6.35
CA SER A 118 -1.36 4.69 -6.86
C SER A 118 -1.64 5.16 -8.31
N ARG A 119 -0.82 6.09 -8.82
CA ARG A 119 -0.92 6.64 -10.21
C ARG A 119 -2.21 7.36 -10.58
N CYS A 120 -2.82 8.05 -9.62
CA CYS A 120 -3.90 8.99 -9.90
C CYS A 120 -3.54 10.38 -9.40
N LEU A 121 -4.30 11.38 -9.82
CA LEU A 121 -4.23 12.71 -9.24
C LEU A 121 -5.26 12.82 -8.12
N TYR A 122 -4.83 13.12 -6.91
CA TYR A 122 -5.73 13.40 -5.80
C TYR A 122 -6.07 14.89 -5.75
N VAL A 123 -7.35 15.20 -5.59
CA VAL A 123 -7.84 16.56 -5.35
C VAL A 123 -8.50 16.59 -3.98
N LEU A 124 -7.81 17.14 -2.99
CA LEU A 124 -8.32 17.34 -1.64
C LEU A 124 -9.10 18.65 -1.58
N VAL A 125 -10.43 18.55 -1.49
CA VAL A 125 -11.32 19.71 -1.38
C VAL A 125 -11.67 19.96 0.08
N MET A 126 -11.41 21.19 0.54
CA MET A 126 -11.60 21.61 1.92
C MET A 126 -12.34 22.95 1.96
N ASP A 127 -13.09 23.19 3.03
CA ASP A 127 -13.72 24.48 3.33
C ASP A 127 -13.36 24.95 4.75
N GLY A 128 -13.42 26.26 4.98
CA GLY A 128 -13.15 26.84 6.28
C GLY A 128 -14.27 26.51 7.27
N ARG A 129 -13.95 25.84 8.38
CA ARG A 129 -14.89 25.49 9.45
C ARG A 129 -14.36 25.96 10.80
N PRO A 130 -15.14 26.72 11.59
CA PRO A 130 -14.65 27.29 12.85
C PRO A 130 -14.42 26.21 13.93
N GLU A 131 -15.17 25.11 13.85
CA GLU A 131 -15.17 24.02 14.84
C GLU A 131 -14.00 23.04 14.66
N ILE A 132 -13.27 23.10 13.54
CA ILE A 132 -12.31 22.07 13.11
C ILE A 132 -10.96 22.72 12.82
N LYS A 133 -9.90 22.13 13.38
CA LYS A 133 -8.54 22.49 12.99
C LYS A 133 -8.26 22.00 11.57
N ALA A 134 -8.13 22.95 10.65
CA ALA A 134 -7.95 22.67 9.23
C ALA A 134 -6.70 21.82 8.95
N ASP A 135 -5.59 22.04 9.66
CA ASP A 135 -4.36 21.26 9.47
C ASP A 135 -4.55 19.79 9.87
N GLU A 136 -5.21 19.50 11.00
CA GLU A 136 -5.49 18.13 11.44
C GLU A 136 -6.38 17.39 10.43
N GLN A 137 -7.34 18.10 9.83
CA GLN A 137 -8.15 17.57 8.74
C GLN A 137 -7.32 17.32 7.47
N ALA A 138 -6.47 18.27 7.07
CA ALA A 138 -5.63 18.13 5.89
C ALA A 138 -4.69 16.93 6.05
N GLU A 139 -4.01 16.83 7.19
CA GLU A 139 -3.18 15.70 7.57
C GLU A 139 -3.96 14.39 7.53
N TYR A 140 -5.17 14.33 8.11
CA TYR A 140 -5.99 13.13 8.04
C TYR A 140 -6.13 12.63 6.59
N TRP A 141 -6.47 13.49 5.65
CA TRP A 141 -6.63 13.10 4.24
C TRP A 141 -5.31 12.77 3.56
N LEU A 142 -4.26 13.56 3.80
CA LEU A 142 -2.92 13.34 3.22
C LEU A 142 -2.31 12.02 3.70
N GLU A 143 -2.54 11.65 4.96
CA GLU A 143 -2.15 10.35 5.51
C GLU A 143 -2.88 9.19 4.86
N HIS A 144 -4.17 9.34 4.53
CA HIS A 144 -4.88 8.33 3.72
C HIS A 144 -4.28 8.21 2.32
N VAL A 145 -4.00 9.34 1.66
CA VAL A 145 -3.36 9.31 0.34
C VAL A 145 -1.99 8.65 0.43
N ARG A 146 -1.18 8.95 1.46
CA ARG A 146 0.12 8.31 1.66
C ARG A 146 -0.01 6.81 1.89
N ALA A 147 -0.94 6.38 2.75
CA ALA A 147 -1.12 4.96 3.07
C ALA A 147 -1.61 4.11 1.87
N PHE A 148 -2.40 4.68 0.96
CA PHE A 148 -3.06 3.92 -0.12
C PHE A 148 -2.70 4.34 -1.55
N GLY A 149 -2.42 5.62 -1.76
CA GLY A 149 -2.02 6.21 -3.03
C GLY A 149 -0.49 6.33 -3.19
N GLY A 150 0.27 6.06 -2.13
CA GLY A 150 1.73 6.21 -2.12
C GLY A 150 2.15 7.64 -2.45
N ASN A 151 3.03 7.79 -3.46
CA ASN A 151 3.54 9.10 -3.91
C ASN A 151 2.64 9.80 -4.95
N ALA A 152 1.36 9.45 -5.03
CA ALA A 152 0.43 10.10 -5.96
C ALA A 152 0.34 11.62 -5.71
N PRO A 153 0.37 12.47 -6.76
CA PRO A 153 0.30 13.92 -6.60
C PRO A 153 -1.02 14.36 -5.97
N VAL A 154 -0.95 15.35 -5.07
CA VAL A 154 -2.12 15.92 -4.38
C VAL A 154 -2.25 17.41 -4.69
N MET A 155 -3.42 17.83 -5.14
CA MET A 155 -3.80 19.24 -5.24
C MET A 155 -4.80 19.58 -4.13
N ILE A 156 -4.51 20.61 -3.34
CA ILE A 156 -5.40 21.06 -2.27
C ILE A 156 -6.23 22.24 -2.76
N VAL A 157 -7.55 22.09 -2.74
CA VAL A 157 -8.51 23.14 -3.12
C VAL A 157 -9.20 23.65 -1.87
N GLY A 158 -8.93 24.90 -1.50
CA GLY A 158 -9.64 25.62 -0.45
C GLY A 158 -10.89 26.26 -1.02
N ASN A 159 -11.99 25.51 -1.07
CA ASN A 159 -13.28 25.97 -1.57
C ASN A 159 -13.97 26.95 -0.58
N LYS A 160 -15.05 27.60 -1.02
CA LYS A 160 -15.85 28.54 -0.22
C LYS A 160 -15.02 29.69 0.35
N ALA A 161 -13.98 30.11 -0.37
CA ALA A 161 -13.10 31.21 0.05
C ALA A 161 -13.81 32.58 0.17
N ASP A 162 -15.04 32.67 -0.33
CA ASP A 162 -15.95 33.80 -0.19
C ASP A 162 -16.67 33.86 1.16
N GLN A 163 -16.66 32.78 1.94
CA GLN A 163 -17.27 32.74 3.26
C GLN A 163 -16.43 33.47 4.32
N LYS A 164 -17.08 33.87 5.42
CA LYS A 164 -16.44 34.61 6.52
C LYS A 164 -15.33 33.80 7.19
N VAL A 165 -15.54 32.48 7.32
CA VAL A 165 -14.55 31.57 7.88
C VAL A 165 -13.64 31.13 6.74
N ARG A 166 -12.40 31.61 6.76
CA ARG A 166 -11.39 31.24 5.77
C ARG A 166 -10.70 29.95 6.17
N LEU A 167 -10.38 29.14 5.18
CA LEU A 167 -9.49 28.00 5.37
C LEU A 167 -8.06 28.51 5.61
N ASN A 168 -7.52 28.24 6.80
CA ASN A 168 -6.17 28.60 7.17
C ASN A 168 -5.35 27.32 7.38
N LEU A 169 -4.33 27.11 6.55
CA LEU A 169 -3.46 25.94 6.58
C LEU A 169 -2.01 26.38 6.72
N ASP A 170 -1.23 25.70 7.55
CA ASP A 170 0.23 25.82 7.54
C ASP A 170 0.80 25.05 6.35
N MET A 171 0.72 25.68 5.18
CA MET A 171 1.21 25.07 3.95
C MET A 171 2.71 24.77 3.99
N ARG A 172 3.50 25.52 4.76
CA ARG A 172 4.94 25.25 4.87
C ARG A 172 5.17 23.91 5.55
N TYR A 173 4.52 23.70 6.70
CA TYR A 173 4.54 22.41 7.39
C TYR A 173 4.02 21.28 6.49
N LEU A 174 2.90 21.49 5.80
CA LEU A 174 2.32 20.47 4.94
C LEU A 174 3.23 20.11 3.75
N TYR A 175 3.89 21.08 3.11
CA TYR A 175 4.84 20.82 2.03
C TYR A 175 6.09 20.07 2.51
N GLU A 176 6.59 20.39 3.71
CA GLU A 176 7.76 19.71 4.30
C GLU A 176 7.43 18.25 4.66
N LYS A 177 6.22 17.99 5.16
CA LYS A 177 5.77 16.64 5.56
C LYS A 177 5.25 15.78 4.41
N TYR A 178 4.62 16.38 3.42
CA TYR A 178 3.98 15.70 2.28
C TYR A 178 4.49 16.28 0.95
N PRO A 179 5.64 15.78 0.44
CA PRO A 179 6.29 16.32 -0.75
C PRO A 179 5.51 16.08 -2.06
N ASN A 180 4.49 15.23 -2.03
CA ASN A 180 3.58 14.97 -3.15
C ASN A 180 2.49 16.04 -3.31
N ILE A 181 2.40 17.04 -2.41
CA ILE A 181 1.50 18.18 -2.61
C ILE A 181 2.04 19.06 -3.74
N VAL A 182 1.24 19.19 -4.80
CA VAL A 182 1.57 19.97 -6.00
C VAL A 182 1.25 21.45 -5.79
N GLY A 183 0.18 21.78 -5.06
CA GLY A 183 -0.30 23.15 -4.95
C GLY A 183 -1.50 23.32 -4.03
N PHE A 184 -1.65 24.54 -3.52
CA PHE A 184 -2.85 25.00 -2.79
C PHE A 184 -3.57 26.09 -3.58
N TYR A 185 -4.88 25.93 -3.74
CA TYR A 185 -5.73 26.75 -4.59
C TYR A 185 -6.97 27.21 -3.82
N PRO A 186 -6.93 28.38 -3.15
CA PRO A 186 -8.08 28.94 -2.47
C PRO A 186 -8.99 29.69 -3.44
N PHE A 187 -10.22 29.21 -3.66
CA PHE A 187 -11.23 29.91 -4.46
C PHE A 187 -12.66 29.52 -4.07
N SER A 188 -13.65 30.12 -4.70
CA SER A 188 -15.06 29.76 -4.51
C SER A 188 -15.67 29.20 -5.79
N CYS A 189 -16.24 27.99 -5.72
CA CYS A 189 -16.92 27.37 -6.86
C CYS A 189 -18.17 28.14 -7.31
N THR A 190 -18.80 28.96 -6.47
CA THR A 190 -19.96 29.78 -6.86
C THR A 190 -19.54 31.10 -7.51
N ARG A 191 -18.32 31.57 -7.25
CA ARG A 191 -17.79 32.87 -7.72
C ARG A 191 -16.53 32.73 -8.59
N TYR A 192 -16.30 31.54 -9.16
CA TYR A 192 -15.10 31.25 -9.96
C TYR A 192 -15.02 32.04 -11.28
N LYS A 193 -16.15 32.54 -11.79
CA LYS A 193 -16.17 33.39 -13.01
C LYS A 193 -15.96 34.87 -12.72
N SER A 194 -16.07 35.30 -11.46
CA SER A 194 -15.95 36.70 -11.04
C SER A 194 -14.70 36.92 -10.18
N ASP A 195 -14.88 36.96 -8.86
CA ASP A 195 -13.91 37.41 -7.87
C ASP A 195 -12.71 36.47 -7.76
N PHE A 196 -12.91 35.18 -8.03
CA PHE A 196 -11.88 34.15 -7.89
C PHE A 196 -11.43 33.57 -9.24
N ARG A 197 -11.63 34.32 -10.32
CA ARG A 197 -11.26 33.90 -11.66
C ARG A 197 -9.75 33.62 -11.81
N PRO A 198 -8.83 34.47 -11.33
CA PRO A 198 -7.39 34.21 -11.45
C PRO A 198 -6.94 32.93 -10.74
N GLU A 199 -7.47 32.68 -9.54
CA GLU A 199 -7.16 31.51 -8.72
C GLU A 199 -7.69 30.23 -9.36
N PHE A 200 -8.90 30.27 -9.91
CA PHE A 200 -9.46 29.16 -10.66
C PHE A 200 -8.70 28.89 -11.96
N GLU A 201 -8.34 29.92 -12.74
CA GLU A 201 -7.56 29.75 -13.97
C GLU A 201 -6.17 29.16 -13.68
N ARG A 202 -5.56 29.54 -12.55
CA ARG A 202 -4.33 28.90 -12.05
C ARG A 202 -4.55 27.42 -11.73
N PHE A 203 -5.56 27.10 -10.93
CA PHE A 203 -5.91 25.71 -10.61
C PHE A 203 -6.14 24.89 -11.87
N HIS A 204 -6.98 25.39 -12.79
CA HIS A 204 -7.36 24.69 -14.02
C HIS A 204 -6.16 24.39 -14.92
N ARG A 205 -5.24 25.36 -15.08
CA ARG A 205 -4.00 25.16 -15.84
C ARG A 205 -3.10 24.12 -15.16
N ASP A 206 -2.87 24.26 -13.86
CA ASP A 206 -1.98 23.36 -13.13
C ASP A 206 -2.57 21.93 -13.07
N PHE A 207 -3.91 21.81 -12.97
CA PHE A 207 -4.67 20.57 -13.07
C PHE A 207 -4.44 19.88 -14.42
N ILE A 208 -4.66 20.58 -15.54
CA ILE A 208 -4.42 20.04 -16.89
C ILE A 208 -2.95 19.60 -17.05
N ASN A 209 -2.00 20.38 -16.55
CA ASN A 209 -0.58 20.02 -16.62
C ASN A 209 -0.26 18.74 -15.85
N GLN A 210 -0.86 18.55 -14.66
CA GLN A 210 -0.70 17.30 -13.90
C GLN A 210 -1.31 16.11 -14.65
N LEU A 211 -2.49 16.28 -15.27
CA LEU A 211 -3.11 15.23 -16.07
C LEU A 211 -2.25 14.83 -17.27
N ARG A 212 -1.66 15.81 -17.98
CA ARG A 212 -0.73 15.55 -19.09
C ARG A 212 0.52 14.83 -18.61
N SER A 213 1.15 15.31 -17.54
CA SER A 213 2.35 14.68 -16.98
C SER A 213 2.08 13.24 -16.51
N LEU A 214 0.92 12.99 -15.91
CA LEU A 214 0.50 11.65 -15.51
C LEU A 214 0.28 10.75 -16.72
N ALA A 215 -0.38 11.25 -17.76
CA ALA A 215 -0.62 10.52 -19.00
C ALA A 215 0.68 10.16 -19.74
N GLU A 216 1.69 11.03 -19.71
CA GLU A 216 3.01 10.78 -20.30
C GLU A 216 3.82 9.73 -19.54
N ARG A 217 3.75 9.75 -18.20
CA ARG A 217 4.51 8.82 -17.33
C ARG A 217 3.91 7.42 -17.29
N GLU A 218 2.58 7.34 -17.32
CA GLU A 218 1.84 6.10 -17.07
C GLU A 218 1.17 5.53 -18.33
N GLN A 219 1.71 5.84 -19.52
CA GLN A 219 1.09 5.49 -20.79
C GLN A 219 1.21 3.99 -21.08
N ILE A 220 0.08 3.29 -21.07
CA ILE A 220 -0.02 1.92 -21.58
C ILE A 220 -0.41 1.98 -23.06
N LYS A 221 0.30 1.20 -23.88
CA LYS A 221 0.02 1.03 -25.31
C LYS A 221 -0.55 -0.35 -25.56
N PHE A 222 -1.64 -0.40 -26.29
CA PHE A 222 -2.34 -1.60 -26.69
C PHE A 222 -2.08 -1.91 -28.15
N THR A 223 -2.15 -3.21 -28.48
CA THR A 223 -2.35 -3.63 -29.86
C THR A 223 -3.76 -3.29 -30.32
N GLN A 224 -4.00 -3.25 -31.64
CA GLN A 224 -5.36 -3.04 -32.18
C GLN A 224 -6.37 -4.03 -31.59
N SER A 225 -6.00 -5.30 -31.49
CA SER A 225 -6.87 -6.35 -30.95
C SER A 225 -7.17 -6.16 -29.47
N HIS A 226 -6.16 -5.82 -28.65
CA HIS A 226 -6.38 -5.59 -27.22
C HIS A 226 -7.25 -4.35 -26.98
N PHE A 227 -7.02 -3.27 -27.75
CA PHE A 227 -7.79 -2.04 -27.61
C PHE A 227 -9.25 -2.23 -28.04
N ALA A 228 -9.51 -2.99 -29.10
CA ALA A 228 -10.88 -3.28 -29.53
C ALA A 228 -11.68 -4.09 -28.49
N VAL A 229 -11.02 -4.98 -27.74
CA VAL A 229 -11.64 -5.66 -26.59
C VAL A 229 -12.00 -4.64 -25.49
N LEU A 230 -11.09 -3.72 -25.18
CA LEU A 230 -11.33 -2.67 -24.18
C LEU A 230 -12.54 -1.80 -24.57
N GLU A 231 -12.68 -1.41 -25.84
CA GLU A 231 -13.84 -0.65 -26.33
C GLU A 231 -15.15 -1.44 -26.23
N ASP A 232 -15.18 -2.69 -26.70
CA ASP A 232 -16.36 -3.56 -26.59
C ASP A 232 -16.80 -3.74 -25.13
N LEU A 233 -15.85 -3.82 -24.19
CA LEU A 233 -16.14 -3.96 -22.76
C LEU A 233 -16.69 -2.67 -22.14
N GLN A 234 -16.17 -1.52 -22.55
CA GLN A 234 -16.64 -0.21 -22.08
C GLN A 234 -18.06 0.07 -22.56
N GLU A 235 -18.36 -0.19 -23.83
CA GLU A 235 -19.72 -0.06 -24.36
C GLU A 235 -20.68 -0.99 -23.61
N ALA A 236 -20.27 -2.23 -23.35
CA ALA A 236 -21.06 -3.17 -22.57
C ALA A 236 -21.28 -2.73 -21.12
N SER A 237 -20.29 -2.07 -20.49
CA SER A 237 -20.36 -1.64 -19.08
C SER A 237 -21.44 -0.58 -18.79
N VAL A 238 -21.90 0.13 -19.84
CA VAL A 238 -23.00 1.10 -19.72
C VAL A 238 -24.32 0.40 -19.39
N GLN A 239 -24.55 -0.77 -19.97
CA GLN A 239 -25.85 -1.47 -19.88
C GLN A 239 -25.78 -2.75 -19.02
N LYS A 240 -24.59 -3.34 -18.86
CA LYS A 240 -24.39 -4.61 -18.16
C LYS A 240 -23.52 -4.43 -16.94
N THR A 241 -24.06 -4.80 -15.78
CA THR A 241 -23.30 -4.88 -14.53
C THR A 241 -22.26 -6.00 -14.56
N PHE A 242 -22.63 -7.16 -15.09
CA PHE A 242 -21.79 -8.36 -15.10
C PHE A 242 -21.49 -8.84 -16.52
N LEU A 243 -20.28 -9.37 -16.71
CA LEU A 243 -19.83 -10.05 -17.91
C LEU A 243 -19.55 -11.53 -17.61
N PRO A 244 -20.38 -12.46 -18.06
CA PRO A 244 -20.08 -13.89 -17.97
C PRO A 244 -18.73 -14.22 -18.61
N GLN A 245 -17.99 -15.16 -18.04
CA GLN A 245 -16.66 -15.53 -18.56
C GLN A 245 -16.74 -16.04 -20.02
N LYS A 246 -17.86 -16.66 -20.40
CA LYS A 246 -18.14 -17.11 -21.77
C LYS A 246 -18.21 -15.93 -22.75
N ASP A 247 -18.80 -14.83 -22.33
CA ASP A 247 -18.97 -13.63 -23.15
C ASP A 247 -17.64 -12.89 -23.30
N TYR A 248 -16.85 -12.76 -22.21
CA TYR A 248 -15.48 -12.25 -22.29
C TYR A 248 -14.64 -13.04 -23.31
N LYS A 249 -14.62 -14.38 -23.18
CA LYS A 249 -13.93 -15.27 -24.12
C LYS A 249 -14.41 -15.12 -25.56
N LYS A 250 -15.70 -14.80 -25.78
CA LYS A 250 -16.28 -14.55 -27.10
C LYS A 250 -15.78 -13.23 -27.70
N ILE A 251 -15.77 -12.16 -26.90
CA ILE A 251 -15.23 -10.84 -27.30
C ILE A 251 -13.74 -10.96 -27.64
N CYS A 252 -12.96 -11.64 -26.81
CA CYS A 252 -11.54 -11.89 -27.09
C CYS A 252 -11.31 -12.64 -28.41
N ARG A 253 -12.09 -13.70 -28.69
CA ARG A 253 -11.97 -14.46 -29.95
C ARG A 253 -12.38 -13.65 -31.17
N LYS A 254 -13.42 -12.80 -31.05
CA LYS A 254 -13.86 -11.88 -32.12
C LYS A 254 -12.70 -10.99 -32.59
N HIS A 255 -11.83 -10.55 -31.66
CA HIS A 255 -10.68 -9.70 -31.95
C HIS A 255 -9.35 -10.45 -32.09
N GLY A 256 -9.36 -11.78 -32.12
CA GLY A 256 -8.17 -12.61 -32.37
C GLY A 256 -7.24 -12.80 -31.17
N ILE A 257 -7.69 -12.50 -29.94
CA ILE A 257 -6.89 -12.74 -28.73
C ILE A 257 -6.85 -14.24 -28.40
N GLN A 258 -5.65 -14.80 -28.41
CA GLN A 258 -5.41 -16.22 -28.19
C GLN A 258 -5.68 -16.64 -26.74
N LYS A 259 -6.06 -17.91 -26.54
CA LYS A 259 -6.31 -18.46 -25.19
C LYS A 259 -5.05 -18.76 -24.40
N THR A 260 -3.94 -18.94 -25.09
CA THR A 260 -2.65 -19.35 -24.54
C THR A 260 -1.57 -18.51 -25.19
N GLY A 261 -0.55 -18.15 -24.41
CA GLY A 261 0.54 -17.29 -24.82
C GLY A 261 0.78 -16.21 -23.76
N GLU A 262 1.81 -15.41 -23.94
CA GLU A 262 2.22 -14.44 -22.94
C GLU A 262 1.31 -13.19 -22.90
N LEU A 263 0.69 -12.80 -24.01
CA LEU A 263 -0.28 -11.68 -24.07
C LEU A 263 -1.70 -12.18 -24.39
N ASP A 264 -2.08 -13.27 -23.70
CA ASP A 264 -3.33 -13.99 -23.91
C ASP A 264 -4.55 -13.34 -23.23
N GLN A 265 -5.68 -14.06 -23.26
CA GLN A 265 -6.94 -13.61 -22.63
C GLN A 265 -6.82 -13.37 -21.12
N LYS A 266 -5.99 -14.13 -20.41
CA LYS A 266 -5.81 -14.01 -18.96
C LYS A 266 -4.95 -12.80 -18.63
N TRP A 267 -3.86 -12.59 -19.37
CA TRP A 267 -3.03 -11.40 -19.24
C TRP A 267 -3.86 -10.13 -19.46
N LEU A 268 -4.63 -10.07 -20.56
CA LEU A 268 -5.46 -8.90 -20.86
C LEU A 268 -6.49 -8.64 -19.76
N LEU A 269 -7.15 -9.68 -19.26
CA LEU A 269 -8.12 -9.54 -18.17
C LEU A 269 -7.45 -8.96 -16.91
N THR A 270 -6.28 -9.47 -16.56
CA THR A 270 -5.51 -9.02 -15.40
C THR A 270 -5.08 -7.56 -15.57
N LEU A 271 -4.67 -7.15 -16.78
CA LEU A 271 -4.34 -5.77 -17.06
C LEU A 271 -5.57 -4.85 -16.97
N LEU A 272 -6.71 -5.26 -17.51
CA LEU A 272 -7.96 -4.51 -17.44
C LEU A 272 -8.49 -4.38 -16.01
N ASP A 273 -8.28 -5.41 -15.19
CA ASP A 273 -8.56 -5.40 -13.75
C ASP A 273 -7.69 -4.40 -12.99
N ARG A 274 -6.38 -4.42 -13.24
CA ARG A 274 -5.43 -3.42 -12.70
C ARG A 274 -5.79 -1.99 -13.11
N LEU A 275 -6.29 -1.80 -14.34
CA LEU A 275 -6.76 -0.51 -14.84
C LEU A 275 -8.14 -0.10 -14.28
N GLY A 276 -8.85 -1.02 -13.62
CA GLY A 276 -10.21 -0.83 -13.11
C GLY A 276 -11.25 -0.66 -14.21
N VAL A 277 -10.98 -1.17 -15.42
CA VAL A 277 -11.96 -1.24 -16.53
C VAL A 277 -12.97 -2.36 -16.27
N VAL A 278 -12.50 -3.44 -15.66
CA VAL A 278 -13.29 -4.58 -15.17
C VAL A 278 -12.83 -4.82 -13.74
N ILE A 279 -13.67 -5.40 -12.89
CA ILE A 279 -13.23 -5.95 -11.60
C ILE A 279 -13.42 -7.46 -11.66
N HIS A 280 -12.32 -8.18 -11.47
CA HIS A 280 -12.30 -9.63 -11.40
C HIS A 280 -11.95 -10.10 -9.99
N PHE A 281 -12.84 -10.89 -9.39
CA PHE A 281 -12.60 -11.53 -8.10
C PHE A 281 -12.22 -13.01 -8.33
N PRO A 282 -10.92 -13.35 -8.44
CA PRO A 282 -10.51 -14.72 -8.75
C PRO A 282 -10.86 -15.71 -7.63
N ASN A 283 -11.00 -15.22 -6.39
CA ASN A 283 -11.25 -16.02 -5.19
C ASN A 283 -12.74 -16.23 -4.89
N LEU A 284 -13.66 -15.62 -5.64
CA LEU A 284 -15.09 -15.69 -5.36
C LEU A 284 -15.79 -16.76 -6.21
N PRO A 285 -16.16 -17.93 -5.64
CA PRO A 285 -16.69 -19.07 -6.40
C PRO A 285 -18.08 -18.82 -6.98
N CYS A 286 -18.86 -17.90 -6.39
CA CYS A 286 -20.22 -17.57 -6.80
C CYS A 286 -20.28 -16.81 -8.13
N LEU A 287 -19.15 -16.23 -8.58
CA LEU A 287 -19.09 -15.39 -9.76
C LEU A 287 -18.60 -16.19 -10.98
N ASN A 288 -19.53 -16.70 -11.79
CA ASN A 288 -19.23 -17.24 -13.13
C ASN A 288 -18.92 -16.14 -14.19
N GLY A 289 -18.42 -14.97 -13.76
CA GLY A 289 -18.27 -13.77 -14.58
C GLY A 289 -17.30 -12.74 -14.01
N HIS A 290 -17.36 -11.53 -14.53
CA HIS A 290 -16.57 -10.36 -14.16
C HIS A 290 -17.50 -9.18 -13.91
N LEU A 291 -17.19 -8.30 -12.96
CA LEU A 291 -17.97 -7.09 -12.73
C LEU A 291 -17.49 -6.02 -13.72
N LEU A 292 -18.36 -5.55 -14.60
CA LEU A 292 -18.04 -4.49 -15.57
C LEU A 292 -18.28 -3.09 -15.01
N ASN A 293 -19.30 -2.93 -14.18
CA ASN A 293 -19.65 -1.62 -13.63
C ASN A 293 -19.28 -1.57 -12.14
N PRO A 294 -18.14 -0.95 -11.77
CA PRO A 294 -17.73 -0.81 -10.36
C PRO A 294 -18.73 0.01 -9.55
N ARG A 295 -19.52 0.89 -10.18
CA ARG A 295 -20.53 1.71 -9.50
C ARG A 295 -21.58 0.84 -8.82
N TRP A 296 -22.04 -0.22 -9.47
CA TRP A 296 -23.00 -1.15 -8.88
C TRP A 296 -22.50 -1.72 -7.54
N LEU A 297 -21.24 -2.15 -7.47
CA LEU A 297 -20.68 -2.68 -6.23
C LEU A 297 -20.56 -1.59 -5.16
N THR A 298 -20.13 -0.38 -5.55
CA THR A 298 -20.07 0.76 -4.61
C THR A 298 -21.42 1.03 -3.99
N TYR A 299 -22.44 1.18 -4.83
CA TYR A 299 -23.78 1.53 -4.39
C TYR A 299 -24.32 0.48 -3.43
N GLY A 300 -24.16 -0.81 -3.75
CA GLY A 300 -24.64 -1.89 -2.88
C GLY A 300 -23.96 -1.88 -1.52
N VAL A 301 -22.62 -1.78 -1.50
CA VAL A 301 -21.88 -1.73 -0.24
C VAL A 301 -22.24 -0.49 0.59
N TYR A 302 -22.31 0.70 -0.02
CA TYR A 302 -22.65 1.93 0.71
C TYR A 302 -24.09 1.95 1.19
N HIS A 303 -25.02 1.51 0.35
CA HIS A 303 -26.43 1.43 0.74
C HIS A 303 -26.60 0.51 1.95
N LEU A 304 -25.91 -0.63 1.98
CA LEU A 304 -25.91 -1.51 3.14
C LEU A 304 -25.35 -0.80 4.39
N LEU A 305 -24.14 -0.26 4.31
CA LEU A 305 -23.44 0.35 5.45
C LEU A 305 -24.16 1.57 6.03
N TYR A 306 -24.84 2.35 5.18
CA TYR A 306 -25.54 3.58 5.57
C TYR A 306 -27.05 3.41 5.75
N SER A 307 -27.59 2.21 5.54
CA SER A 307 -29.00 1.96 5.80
C SER A 307 -29.34 2.16 7.28
N GLY A 308 -30.47 2.82 7.55
CA GLY A 308 -30.97 2.97 8.93
C GLY A 308 -31.18 1.63 9.61
N LYS A 309 -31.61 0.61 8.86
CA LYS A 309 -31.79 -0.77 9.35
C LYS A 309 -30.46 -1.37 9.83
N ALA A 310 -29.37 -1.26 9.06
CA ALA A 310 -28.08 -1.82 9.48
C ALA A 310 -27.49 -1.10 10.70
N GLN A 311 -27.65 0.23 10.77
CA GLN A 311 -27.22 1.04 11.90
C GLN A 311 -27.99 0.69 13.17
N GLN A 312 -29.32 0.50 13.08
CA GLN A 312 -30.15 0.10 14.23
C GLN A 312 -29.81 -1.30 14.76
N GLN A 313 -29.37 -2.22 13.90
CA GLN A 313 -28.91 -3.55 14.29
C GLN A 313 -27.42 -3.57 14.70
N ASN A 314 -26.75 -2.42 14.77
CA ASN A 314 -25.32 -2.30 15.07
C ASN A 314 -24.44 -3.21 14.19
N GLY A 315 -24.80 -3.41 12.93
CA GLY A 315 -24.05 -4.27 12.00
C GLY A 315 -24.19 -5.78 12.23
N ASP A 316 -25.10 -6.25 13.08
CA ASP A 316 -25.44 -7.66 13.26
C ASP A 316 -26.62 -8.05 12.36
N LEU A 317 -26.31 -8.48 11.14
CA LEU A 317 -27.30 -8.67 10.08
C LEU A 317 -27.50 -10.15 9.75
N THR A 318 -28.70 -10.54 9.36
CA THR A 318 -28.93 -11.84 8.71
C THR A 318 -28.86 -11.68 7.20
N ASP A 319 -28.59 -12.77 6.46
CA ASP A 319 -28.65 -12.76 4.99
C ASP A 319 -29.99 -12.20 4.46
N GLN A 320 -31.09 -12.49 5.15
CA GLN A 320 -32.41 -11.97 4.80
C GLN A 320 -32.50 -10.45 4.99
N MET A 321 -32.00 -9.91 6.10
CA MET A 321 -31.95 -8.46 6.33
C MET A 321 -31.10 -7.75 5.27
N ILE A 322 -29.99 -8.35 4.87
CA ILE A 322 -29.12 -7.79 3.82
C ILE A 322 -29.87 -7.72 2.48
N VAL A 323 -30.59 -8.78 2.11
CA VAL A 323 -31.44 -8.78 0.91
C VAL A 323 -32.55 -7.73 1.01
N GLU A 324 -33.22 -7.63 2.17
CA GLU A 324 -34.27 -6.64 2.39
C GLU A 324 -33.75 -5.20 2.31
N ILE A 325 -32.53 -4.93 2.76
CA ILE A 325 -31.90 -3.60 2.65
C ILE A 325 -31.55 -3.33 1.19
N LEU A 326 -30.81 -4.23 0.54
CA LEU A 326 -30.29 -3.99 -0.81
C LEU A 326 -31.39 -3.94 -1.88
N CYS A 327 -32.51 -4.64 -1.67
CA CYS A 327 -33.64 -4.67 -2.60
C CYS A 327 -34.73 -3.63 -2.29
N ASP A 328 -34.58 -2.79 -1.26
CA ASP A 328 -35.62 -1.84 -0.80
C ASP A 328 -35.84 -0.66 -1.76
N GLU A 329 -34.81 -0.31 -2.54
CA GLU A 329 -34.80 0.90 -3.39
C GLU A 329 -34.19 0.64 -4.78
N GLU A 330 -34.63 1.45 -5.75
CA GLU A 330 -34.00 1.55 -7.07
C GLU A 330 -32.93 2.64 -7.04
N PHE A 331 -31.75 2.36 -7.61
CA PHE A 331 -30.62 3.31 -7.58
C PHE A 331 -30.35 3.84 -8.97
N GLU A 332 -30.40 5.15 -9.17
CA GLU A 332 -30.04 5.80 -10.43
C GLU A 332 -28.63 6.42 -10.32
N ASP A 333 -27.74 6.10 -11.25
CA ASP A 333 -26.45 6.79 -11.34
C ASP A 333 -26.53 8.16 -12.04
N ASN A 334 -25.42 8.88 -12.04
CA ASN A 334 -25.25 10.15 -12.75
C ASN A 334 -25.45 10.11 -14.28
N LEU A 335 -25.59 8.91 -14.88
CA LEU A 335 -25.87 8.70 -16.31
C LEU A 335 -27.32 8.27 -16.56
N GLY A 336 -28.15 8.16 -15.53
CA GLY A 336 -29.54 7.72 -15.64
C GLY A 336 -29.72 6.20 -15.69
N ASN A 337 -28.68 5.42 -15.35
CA ASN A 337 -28.81 3.97 -15.28
C ASN A 337 -29.42 3.57 -13.94
N VAL A 338 -30.52 2.83 -14.00
CA VAL A 338 -31.18 2.29 -12.81
C VAL A 338 -30.62 0.91 -12.49
N PHE A 339 -30.22 0.69 -11.24
CA PHE A 339 -29.74 -0.57 -10.73
C PHE A 339 -30.75 -1.21 -9.79
N HIS A 340 -30.88 -2.52 -9.92
CA HIS A 340 -31.59 -3.39 -8.99
C HIS A 340 -30.67 -4.48 -8.49
N TYR A 341 -30.90 -4.92 -7.25
CA TYR A 341 -30.21 -6.06 -6.67
C TYR A 341 -31.16 -7.26 -6.67
N THR A 342 -30.67 -8.42 -7.09
CA THR A 342 -31.37 -9.70 -6.89
C THR A 342 -30.82 -10.40 -5.64
N PRO A 343 -31.58 -11.34 -5.04
CA PRO A 343 -31.08 -12.12 -3.90
C PRO A 343 -29.74 -12.84 -4.18
N GLU A 344 -29.53 -13.34 -5.41
CA GLU A 344 -28.27 -13.96 -5.82
C GLU A 344 -27.12 -12.95 -5.83
N GLN A 345 -27.39 -11.72 -6.29
CA GLN A 345 -26.40 -10.65 -6.30
C GLN A 345 -26.10 -10.11 -4.90
N CYS A 346 -27.05 -10.18 -3.96
CA CYS A 346 -26.82 -9.82 -2.56
C CYS A 346 -25.79 -10.75 -1.91
N ARG A 347 -25.83 -12.06 -2.23
CA ARG A 347 -24.80 -13.01 -1.77
C ARG A 347 -23.41 -12.61 -2.26
N PHE A 348 -23.31 -12.16 -3.51
CA PHE A 348 -22.06 -11.65 -4.05
C PHE A 348 -21.55 -10.42 -3.30
N ILE A 349 -22.42 -9.48 -2.90
CA ILE A 349 -22.02 -8.34 -2.06
C ILE A 349 -21.47 -8.82 -0.72
N ILE A 350 -22.13 -9.80 -0.07
CA ILE A 350 -21.63 -10.38 1.18
C ILE A 350 -20.23 -10.96 0.99
N ASP A 351 -20.04 -11.76 -0.05
CA ASP A 351 -18.74 -12.38 -0.33
C ASP A 351 -17.65 -11.32 -0.60
N VAL A 352 -18.01 -10.21 -1.27
CA VAL A 352 -17.10 -9.06 -1.44
C VAL A 352 -16.81 -8.36 -0.11
N LEU A 353 -17.77 -8.21 0.79
CA LEU A 353 -17.51 -7.63 2.12
C LEU A 353 -16.54 -8.50 2.94
N GLU A 354 -16.58 -9.82 2.77
CA GLU A 354 -15.64 -10.76 3.40
C GLU A 354 -14.23 -10.67 2.81
N GLU A 355 -14.11 -10.75 1.48
CA GLU A 355 -12.82 -10.68 0.77
C GLU A 355 -12.06 -9.37 1.10
N PHE A 356 -12.79 -8.27 1.35
CA PHE A 356 -12.23 -6.97 1.66
C PHE A 356 -12.14 -6.65 3.16
N GLU A 357 -12.32 -7.66 4.01
CA GLU A 357 -12.17 -7.51 5.46
C GLU A 357 -13.12 -6.45 6.07
N ILE A 358 -14.31 -6.26 5.49
CA ILE A 358 -15.32 -5.30 5.95
C ILE A 358 -16.29 -5.95 6.94
N GLY A 359 -16.63 -7.21 6.71
CA GLY A 359 -17.47 -8.01 7.59
C GLY A 359 -17.15 -9.50 7.46
N PHE A 360 -17.79 -10.32 8.29
CA PHE A 360 -17.60 -11.76 8.31
C PHE A 360 -18.86 -12.52 8.72
N ARG A 361 -19.03 -13.73 8.18
CA ARG A 361 -20.06 -14.68 8.62
C ARG A 361 -19.68 -15.34 9.94
N MET A 362 -20.65 -15.42 10.84
CA MET A 362 -20.57 -16.24 12.05
C MET A 362 -20.95 -17.69 11.74
N GLU A 363 -20.19 -18.65 12.28
CA GLU A 363 -20.38 -20.10 12.07
C GLU A 363 -21.79 -20.58 12.47
N GLU A 364 -22.43 -19.89 13.42
CA GLU A 364 -23.75 -20.22 13.94
C GLU A 364 -24.75 -19.17 13.45
N LYS A 365 -25.74 -19.59 12.63
CA LYS A 365 -27.00 -18.88 12.31
C LYS A 365 -27.05 -17.94 11.09
N HIS A 366 -26.21 -18.08 10.07
CA HIS A 366 -26.27 -17.20 8.86
C HIS A 366 -26.26 -15.71 9.21
N ARG A 367 -25.48 -15.35 10.24
CA ARG A 367 -25.29 -13.98 10.71
C ARG A 367 -24.04 -13.41 10.10
N PHE A 368 -24.11 -12.15 9.69
CA PHE A 368 -23.04 -11.37 9.11
C PHE A 368 -22.77 -10.16 10.01
N LEU A 369 -21.55 -10.07 10.54
CA LEU A 369 -21.13 -8.98 11.40
C LEU A 369 -20.31 -7.96 10.62
N ILE A 370 -20.63 -6.68 10.81
CA ILE A 370 -19.90 -5.55 10.24
C ILE A 370 -19.28 -4.74 11.40
N PRO A 371 -17.99 -4.95 11.75
CA PRO A 371 -17.38 -4.33 12.93
C PRO A 371 -17.42 -2.80 12.94
N THR A 372 -17.41 -2.16 11.76
CA THR A 372 -17.48 -0.69 11.66
C THR A 372 -18.82 -0.09 12.11
N LEU A 373 -19.88 -0.90 12.16
CA LEU A 373 -21.23 -0.47 12.56
C LEU A 373 -21.57 -0.86 14.02
N MET A 374 -20.68 -1.59 14.69
CA MET A 374 -20.86 -2.00 16.08
C MET A 374 -20.88 -0.78 17.03
N PRO A 375 -21.22 -0.94 18.31
CA PRO A 375 -21.12 0.15 19.27
C PRO A 375 -19.69 0.69 19.40
N SER A 376 -19.55 1.99 19.66
CA SER A 376 -18.23 2.64 19.81
C SER A 376 -17.68 2.55 21.24
N ASP A 377 -18.57 2.33 22.21
CA ASP A 377 -18.25 2.22 23.63
C ASP A 377 -17.58 0.89 23.90
N THR A 378 -16.62 0.91 24.83
CA THR A 378 -15.96 -0.33 25.26
C THR A 378 -16.93 -1.09 26.17
N PRO A 379 -17.34 -2.31 25.82
CA PRO A 379 -18.25 -3.10 26.64
C PRO A 379 -17.53 -3.64 27.88
N GLU A 380 -18.30 -4.10 28.87
CA GLU A 380 -17.76 -4.86 29.99
C GLU A 380 -17.34 -6.26 29.51
N HIS A 381 -16.08 -6.40 29.11
CA HIS A 381 -15.53 -7.61 28.49
C HIS A 381 -14.81 -8.55 29.47
N GLY A 382 -14.61 -8.15 30.73
CA GLY A 382 -14.05 -9.01 31.79
C GLY A 382 -12.56 -9.39 31.66
N PHE A 383 -11.86 -8.98 30.60
CA PHE A 383 -10.43 -9.21 30.43
C PHE A 383 -9.58 -8.45 31.46
N ASP A 384 -8.86 -9.19 32.29
CA ASP A 384 -7.93 -8.64 33.27
C ASP A 384 -6.56 -8.39 32.63
N LYS A 385 -6.21 -7.10 32.58
CA LYS A 385 -4.96 -6.58 32.01
C LYS A 385 -3.74 -6.79 32.93
N LYS A 386 -3.94 -7.19 34.19
CA LYS A 386 -2.85 -7.46 35.13
C LYS A 386 -2.07 -8.71 34.69
N GLU A 387 -0.75 -8.61 34.74
CA GLU A 387 0.19 -9.69 34.36
C GLU A 387 0.03 -10.19 32.91
N ALA A 388 -0.79 -9.52 32.09
CA ALA A 388 -0.90 -9.82 30.68
C ALA A 388 0.33 -9.31 29.93
N LEU A 389 0.84 -10.11 29.00
CA LEU A 389 1.80 -9.67 28.02
C LEU A 389 1.17 -8.55 27.20
N ALA A 390 1.83 -7.38 27.15
CA ALA A 390 1.30 -6.19 26.48
C ALA A 390 2.27 -5.62 25.45
N PHE A 391 1.73 -5.21 24.31
CA PHE A 391 2.48 -4.66 23.20
C PHE A 391 1.68 -3.60 22.46
N ASP A 392 2.34 -2.51 22.10
CA ASP A 392 1.71 -1.39 21.41
C ASP A 392 2.36 -1.11 20.05
N PHE A 393 1.52 -0.76 19.10
CA PHE A 393 1.90 -0.10 17.86
C PHE A 393 1.51 1.37 17.98
N ASP A 394 2.49 2.24 18.14
CA ASP A 394 2.29 3.69 18.22
C ASP A 394 2.50 4.30 16.84
N PHE A 395 1.47 4.92 16.27
CA PHE A 395 1.47 5.46 14.90
C PHE A 395 1.86 6.94 14.89
N SER A 396 2.93 7.28 14.17
CA SER A 396 3.39 8.67 14.05
C SER A 396 2.62 9.41 12.96
N GLY A 397 1.43 9.90 13.34
CA GLY A 397 0.60 10.77 12.49
C GLY A 397 -0.82 10.28 12.31
N PHE A 398 -1.02 9.00 12.03
CA PHE A 398 -2.33 8.49 11.64
C PHE A 398 -2.52 7.01 12.00
N LEU A 399 -3.60 6.71 12.72
CA LEU A 399 -4.08 5.34 12.93
C LEU A 399 -5.27 5.10 11.99
N PRO A 400 -5.14 4.21 10.98
CA PRO A 400 -6.24 3.96 10.06
C PRO A 400 -7.48 3.39 10.74
N ARG A 401 -8.64 4.03 10.53
CA ARG A 401 -9.93 3.61 11.15
C ARG A 401 -10.40 2.21 10.75
N HIS A 402 -9.91 1.71 9.61
CA HIS A 402 -10.23 0.35 9.14
C HIS A 402 -9.30 -0.72 9.72
N LEU A 403 -8.19 -0.34 10.39
CA LEU A 403 -7.20 -1.30 10.87
C LEU A 403 -7.81 -2.25 11.90
N ILE A 404 -8.56 -1.73 12.87
CA ILE A 404 -9.23 -2.57 13.87
C ILE A 404 -10.35 -3.41 13.26
N PRO A 405 -11.33 -2.85 12.53
CA PRO A 405 -12.34 -3.65 11.84
C PRO A 405 -11.76 -4.80 11.00
N GLY A 406 -10.74 -4.52 10.18
CA GLY A 406 -10.08 -5.56 9.39
C GLY A 406 -9.35 -6.60 10.24
N PHE A 407 -8.72 -6.18 11.35
CA PHE A 407 -8.09 -7.10 12.29
C PHE A 407 -9.12 -8.03 12.96
N ILE A 408 -10.29 -7.51 13.30
CA ILE A 408 -11.42 -8.28 13.83
C ILE A 408 -11.85 -9.33 12.80
N VAL A 409 -12.03 -8.94 11.53
CA VAL A 409 -12.36 -9.88 10.45
C VAL A 409 -11.30 -10.97 10.30
N LYS A 410 -9.99 -10.62 10.31
CA LYS A 410 -8.89 -11.61 10.26
C LYS A 410 -8.80 -12.54 11.48
N CYS A 411 -9.40 -12.15 12.60
CA CYS A 411 -9.37 -12.92 13.84
C CYS A 411 -10.74 -13.48 14.21
N HIS A 412 -11.72 -13.46 13.30
CA HIS A 412 -13.10 -13.77 13.65
C HIS A 412 -13.32 -15.19 14.21
N HIS A 413 -12.54 -16.18 13.78
CA HIS A 413 -12.58 -17.54 14.34
C HIS A 413 -12.18 -17.62 15.82
N ASP A 414 -11.36 -16.65 16.27
CA ASP A 414 -10.87 -16.56 17.65
C ASP A 414 -11.75 -15.66 18.52
N ILE A 415 -12.85 -15.07 18.04
CA ILE A 415 -13.70 -14.19 18.87
C ILE A 415 -14.22 -14.98 20.08
N ASP A 416 -13.99 -14.45 21.29
CA ASP A 416 -14.40 -15.13 22.51
C ASP A 416 -15.93 -15.14 22.61
N ARG A 417 -16.54 -16.33 22.51
CA ARG A 417 -18.00 -16.47 22.59
C ARG A 417 -18.52 -16.63 24.02
N ASN A 418 -17.63 -16.76 25.00
CA ASN A 418 -18.01 -17.01 26.39
C ASN A 418 -18.52 -15.74 27.11
N VAL A 419 -18.28 -14.55 26.53
CA VAL A 419 -18.76 -13.28 27.08
C VAL A 419 -20.02 -12.85 26.33
N ASP A 420 -21.17 -12.91 27.00
CA ASP A 420 -22.49 -12.54 26.45
C ASP A 420 -22.76 -13.15 25.05
N ASN A 421 -22.49 -14.44 24.87
CA ASN A 421 -22.59 -15.15 23.58
C ASN A 421 -21.78 -14.48 22.43
N GLY A 422 -20.70 -13.79 22.75
CA GLY A 422 -19.84 -13.05 21.82
C GLY A 422 -20.28 -11.61 21.53
N ARG A 423 -21.42 -11.13 22.06
CA ARG A 423 -21.91 -9.76 21.80
C ARG A 423 -21.00 -8.68 22.38
N ASN A 424 -20.48 -8.91 23.58
CA ASN A 424 -19.57 -7.98 24.25
C ASN A 424 -18.10 -8.21 23.88
N SER A 425 -17.83 -9.11 22.94
CA SER A 425 -16.47 -9.44 22.52
C SER A 425 -15.99 -8.59 21.35
N VAL A 426 -16.87 -7.84 20.68
CA VAL A 426 -16.54 -7.04 19.49
C VAL A 426 -17.17 -5.66 19.61
N TRP A 427 -16.38 -4.61 19.40
CA TRP A 427 -16.83 -3.22 19.29
C TRP A 427 -15.94 -2.47 18.29
N GLN A 428 -16.31 -1.25 17.89
CA GLN A 428 -15.58 -0.53 16.83
C GLN A 428 -14.09 -0.31 17.12
N LYS A 429 -13.72 -0.29 18.41
CA LYS A 429 -12.37 0.05 18.88
C LYS A 429 -11.62 -1.16 19.42
N GLY A 430 -12.19 -2.37 19.40
CA GLY A 430 -11.48 -3.53 19.93
C GLY A 430 -12.22 -4.85 19.86
N VAL A 431 -11.51 -5.90 20.23
CA VAL A 431 -12.00 -7.27 20.23
C VAL A 431 -11.36 -8.11 21.32
N LEU A 432 -12.19 -8.95 21.94
CA LEU A 432 -11.78 -10.02 22.84
C LEU A 432 -11.68 -11.33 22.06
N LEU A 433 -10.51 -11.96 22.15
CA LEU A 433 -10.16 -13.17 21.46
C LEU A 433 -9.82 -14.30 22.44
N ARG A 434 -10.10 -15.53 22.05
CA ARG A 434 -9.74 -16.77 22.71
C ARG A 434 -9.37 -17.78 21.65
N ASN A 435 -8.11 -18.19 21.63
CA ASN A 435 -7.68 -19.24 20.73
C ASN A 435 -8.22 -20.60 21.23
N ARG A 436 -8.66 -21.46 20.30
CA ARG A 436 -9.20 -22.79 20.65
C ARG A 436 -8.09 -23.83 20.85
N ASP A 437 -6.98 -23.68 20.15
CA ASP A 437 -5.86 -24.62 20.15
C ASP A 437 -4.82 -24.24 21.21
N MET A 438 -4.56 -22.94 21.37
CA MET A 438 -3.68 -22.38 22.39
C MET A 438 -4.54 -21.95 23.58
N LYS A 439 -4.17 -22.35 24.80
CA LYS A 439 -4.90 -21.93 26.01
C LYS A 439 -4.58 -20.47 26.39
N ALA A 440 -4.94 -19.54 25.51
CA ALA A 440 -4.68 -18.12 25.66
C ALA A 440 -5.88 -17.28 25.23
N THR A 441 -6.08 -16.17 25.94
CA THR A 441 -7.02 -15.10 25.61
C THR A 441 -6.26 -13.83 25.28
N ALA A 442 -6.81 -13.02 24.41
CA ALA A 442 -6.22 -11.75 24.03
C ALA A 442 -7.27 -10.65 23.94
N LEU A 443 -6.84 -9.43 24.22
CA LEU A 443 -7.59 -8.21 24.00
C LEU A 443 -6.81 -7.35 23.01
N ALA A 444 -7.42 -6.98 21.90
CA ALA A 444 -6.88 -6.00 20.97
C ALA A 444 -7.73 -4.73 21.02
N GLN A 445 -7.11 -3.56 21.18
CA GLN A 445 -7.84 -2.30 21.31
C GLN A 445 -7.09 -1.14 20.65
N ALA A 446 -7.81 -0.27 19.96
CA ALA A 446 -7.29 1.01 19.48
C ALA A 446 -7.67 2.17 20.39
N ASP A 447 -6.68 3.02 20.64
CA ASP A 447 -6.86 4.38 21.12
C ASP A 447 -6.59 5.34 19.95
N TYR A 448 -7.65 5.90 19.37
CA TYR A 448 -7.54 6.85 18.26
C TYR A 448 -7.02 8.22 18.68
N HIS A 449 -7.11 8.58 19.97
CA HIS A 449 -6.56 9.83 20.47
C HIS A 449 -5.04 9.71 20.62
N GLN A 450 -4.56 8.60 21.18
CA GLN A 450 -3.13 8.30 21.27
C GLN A 450 -2.54 7.73 19.97
N ARG A 451 -3.39 7.45 18.97
CA ARG A 451 -3.02 6.80 17.69
C ARG A 451 -2.26 5.50 17.96
N ARG A 452 -2.80 4.68 18.86
CA ARG A 452 -2.19 3.45 19.35
C ARG A 452 -3.09 2.25 19.10
N LEU A 453 -2.49 1.15 18.67
CA LEU A 453 -3.09 -0.18 18.71
C LEU A 453 -2.36 -1.01 19.76
N SER A 454 -3.08 -1.50 20.76
CA SER A 454 -2.56 -2.30 21.85
C SER A 454 -3.06 -3.73 21.77
N LEU A 455 -2.15 -4.68 22.01
CA LEU A 455 -2.44 -6.11 22.17
C LEU A 455 -2.07 -6.53 23.59
N TRP A 456 -3.03 -7.11 24.30
CA TRP A 456 -2.81 -7.79 25.57
C TRP A 456 -3.09 -9.27 25.40
N VAL A 457 -2.22 -10.14 25.90
CA VAL A 457 -2.38 -11.60 25.80
C VAL A 457 -2.10 -12.23 27.15
N ARG A 458 -2.90 -13.24 27.53
CA ARG A 458 -2.76 -13.98 28.78
C ARG A 458 -3.08 -15.45 28.55
N GLY A 459 -2.35 -16.34 29.23
CA GLY A 459 -2.59 -17.79 29.15
C GLY A 459 -1.30 -18.58 29.27
N GLU A 460 -1.41 -19.92 29.17
CA GLU A 460 -0.23 -20.81 29.22
C GLU A 460 0.71 -20.61 28.01
N GLU A 461 0.16 -20.20 26.86
CA GLU A 461 0.86 -20.03 25.59
C GLU A 461 0.73 -18.60 25.04
N ASP A 462 0.74 -17.62 25.95
CA ASP A 462 0.54 -16.20 25.64
C ASP A 462 1.55 -15.62 24.63
N ASN A 463 2.83 -15.98 24.75
CA ASN A 463 3.88 -15.51 23.86
C ASN A 463 3.69 -16.01 22.41
N LEU A 464 3.27 -17.27 22.22
CA LEU A 464 3.03 -17.86 20.92
C LEU A 464 1.79 -17.23 20.28
N TYR A 465 0.71 -17.10 21.05
CA TYR A 465 -0.51 -16.49 20.56
C TYR A 465 -0.31 -15.01 20.23
N PHE A 466 0.39 -14.27 21.09
CA PHE A 466 0.82 -12.90 20.80
C PHE A 466 1.55 -12.79 19.47
N TRP A 467 2.52 -13.67 19.21
CA TRP A 467 3.28 -13.63 17.97
C TRP A 467 2.40 -13.80 16.73
N VAL A 468 1.43 -14.72 16.78
CA VAL A 468 0.44 -14.91 15.70
C VAL A 468 -0.36 -13.63 15.48
N LEU A 469 -0.86 -13.00 16.55
CA LEU A 469 -1.64 -11.76 16.44
C LEU A 469 -0.78 -10.60 15.90
N ARG A 470 0.46 -10.46 16.38
CA ARG A 470 1.42 -9.47 15.90
C ARG A 470 1.70 -9.63 14.40
N GLU A 471 1.95 -10.85 13.93
CA GLU A 471 2.19 -11.11 12.50
C GLU A 471 0.95 -10.80 11.64
N LYS A 472 -0.27 -11.04 12.16
CA LYS A 472 -1.51 -10.61 11.48
C LYS A 472 -1.57 -9.08 11.35
N VAL A 473 -1.26 -8.32 12.41
CA VAL A 473 -1.21 -6.85 12.37
C VAL A 473 -0.14 -6.40 11.37
N ILE A 474 1.07 -6.94 11.43
CA ILE A 474 2.17 -6.58 10.52
C ILE A 474 1.81 -6.87 9.06
N GLY A 475 1.19 -8.01 8.77
CA GLY A 475 0.72 -8.33 7.42
C GLY A 475 -0.32 -7.33 6.91
N MET A 476 -1.16 -6.75 7.79
CA MET A 476 -2.04 -5.65 7.43
C MET A 476 -1.27 -4.35 7.17
N LEU A 477 -0.31 -4.01 8.03
CA LEU A 477 0.51 -2.79 7.92
C LEU A 477 1.43 -2.80 6.69
N GLN A 478 1.93 -3.97 6.26
CA GLN A 478 2.75 -4.11 5.06
C GLN A 478 2.03 -3.68 3.76
N ARG A 479 0.68 -3.70 3.75
CA ARG A 479 -0.12 -3.18 2.63
C ARG A 479 -0.10 -1.65 2.57
N MET A 480 0.31 -0.97 3.65
CA MET A 480 0.40 0.48 3.80
C MET A 480 1.87 0.85 4.07
N LYS A 481 2.75 0.64 3.09
CA LYS A 481 4.22 0.70 3.26
C LYS A 481 4.73 2.04 3.80
N ASP A 482 4.06 3.13 3.46
CA ASP A 482 4.45 4.49 3.86
C ASP A 482 3.85 4.91 5.22
N LEU A 483 3.09 4.01 5.87
CA LEU A 483 2.54 4.25 7.20
C LEU A 483 3.62 4.06 8.26
N GLN A 484 3.91 5.13 9.00
CA GLN A 484 4.95 5.14 10.02
C GLN A 484 4.38 4.72 11.38
N TYR A 485 5.03 3.73 12.00
CA TYR A 485 4.70 3.24 13.33
C TYR A 485 5.95 2.77 14.07
N THR A 486 5.86 2.72 15.40
CA THR A 486 6.88 2.19 16.29
C THR A 486 6.30 1.08 17.15
N GLU A 487 7.12 0.10 17.46
CA GLU A 487 6.73 -1.08 18.23
C GLU A 487 7.22 -0.96 19.66
N TRP A 488 6.33 -1.14 20.64
CA TRP A 488 6.63 -0.97 22.06
C TRP A 488 6.23 -2.19 22.85
N VAL A 489 7.12 -2.67 23.71
CA VAL A 489 6.84 -3.72 24.70
C VAL A 489 6.72 -3.12 26.10
N HIS A 490 5.78 -3.63 26.88
CA HIS A 490 5.60 -3.20 28.28
C HIS A 490 6.63 -3.85 29.18
N LEU A 491 7.17 -3.07 30.12
CA LEU A 491 8.24 -3.52 31.02
C LEU A 491 7.67 -4.35 32.19
N PRO A 492 8.35 -5.45 32.59
CA PRO A 492 7.92 -6.28 33.72
C PRO A 492 7.83 -5.51 35.05
N GLY A 493 6.86 -5.86 35.89
CA GLY A 493 6.73 -5.31 37.26
C GLY A 493 6.37 -3.82 37.33
N GLY A 494 5.99 -3.21 36.22
CA GLY A 494 5.54 -1.83 36.11
C GLY A 494 4.02 -1.68 35.97
N ASP A 495 3.53 -0.45 36.10
CA ASP A 495 2.24 -0.07 35.52
C ASP A 495 2.32 -0.13 33.98
N GLN A 496 1.18 -0.28 33.30
CA GLN A 496 1.07 -0.34 31.82
C GLN A 496 1.56 0.94 31.12
N SER A 497 2.01 1.94 31.86
CA SER A 497 2.68 3.12 31.33
C SER A 497 4.15 2.89 30.98
N ARG A 498 4.82 1.90 31.59
CA ARG A 498 6.27 1.65 31.41
C ARG A 498 6.50 0.80 30.17
N ARG A 499 7.13 1.39 29.15
CA ARG A 499 7.32 0.75 27.84
C ARG A 499 8.74 0.95 27.31
N ALA A 500 9.17 0.05 26.43
CA ALA A 500 10.47 0.09 25.78
C ALA A 500 10.34 -0.14 24.27
N ASP A 501 11.15 0.57 23.49
CA ASP A 501 11.22 0.43 22.04
C ASP A 501 11.70 -0.97 21.67
N PHE A 502 10.84 -1.73 20.99
CA PHE A 502 11.10 -3.12 20.64
C PHE A 502 12.20 -3.27 19.59
N GLY A 503 12.35 -2.31 18.68
CA GLY A 503 13.45 -2.25 17.72
C GLY A 503 14.79 -2.07 18.42
N HIS A 504 14.85 -1.19 19.42
CA HIS A 504 16.03 -0.99 20.25
C HIS A 504 16.39 -2.26 21.04
N LEU A 505 15.41 -2.93 21.66
CA LEU A 505 15.65 -4.17 22.40
C LEU A 505 16.17 -5.30 21.49
N LYS A 506 15.66 -5.41 20.25
CA LYS A 506 16.20 -6.33 19.24
C LYS A 506 17.66 -6.02 18.92
N ALA A 507 18.02 -4.74 18.77
CA ALA A 507 19.39 -4.32 18.52
C ALA A 507 20.32 -4.68 19.69
N LEU A 508 19.89 -4.46 20.94
CA LEU A 508 20.64 -4.86 22.14
C LEU A 508 20.86 -6.37 22.20
N LYS A 509 19.83 -7.16 21.84
CA LYS A 509 19.94 -8.63 21.77
C LYS A 509 20.98 -9.05 20.74
N LYS A 510 20.96 -8.43 19.55
CA LYS A 510 21.95 -8.67 18.49
C LYS A 510 23.38 -8.30 18.93
N ALA A 511 23.52 -7.21 19.68
CA ALA A 511 24.77 -6.78 20.30
C ALA A 511 25.19 -7.63 21.53
N LYS A 512 24.50 -8.76 21.80
CA LYS A 512 24.74 -9.69 22.90
C LYS A 512 24.75 -9.00 24.29
N LYS A 513 24.02 -7.90 24.46
CA LYS A 513 23.84 -7.23 25.76
C LYS A 513 22.88 -8.03 26.63
N LYS A 514 23.11 -8.03 27.95
CA LYS A 514 22.29 -8.78 28.92
C LYS A 514 21.24 -7.92 29.62
N GLU A 515 21.47 -6.62 29.67
CA GLU A 515 20.67 -5.67 30.43
C GLU A 515 20.18 -4.56 29.52
N TYR A 516 18.97 -4.09 29.82
CA TYR A 516 18.37 -2.90 29.26
C TYR A 516 18.25 -1.86 30.38
N ILE A 517 18.86 -0.69 30.19
CA ILE A 517 18.85 0.40 31.17
C ILE A 517 18.00 1.53 30.58
N CYS A 518 16.99 1.97 31.32
CA CYS A 518 16.14 3.09 30.95
C CYS A 518 15.78 3.94 32.17
N GLU A 519 14.93 4.96 31.97
CA GLU A 519 14.45 5.86 33.03
C GLU A 519 13.70 5.16 34.16
N TYR A 520 13.17 3.95 33.92
CA TYR A 520 12.45 3.14 34.91
C TYR A 520 13.36 2.19 35.70
N GLY A 521 14.65 2.14 35.39
CA GLY A 521 15.63 1.28 36.03
C GLY A 521 16.33 0.32 35.06
N THR A 522 16.94 -0.71 35.63
CA THR A 522 17.67 -1.75 34.90
C THR A 522 16.85 -3.03 34.86
N PHE A 523 16.67 -3.57 33.66
CA PHE A 523 15.91 -4.79 33.40
C PHE A 523 16.80 -5.81 32.72
N LEU A 524 16.60 -7.09 33.03
CA LEU A 524 17.22 -8.15 32.25
C LEU A 524 16.58 -8.19 30.87
N LEU A 525 17.41 -8.18 29.82
CA LEU A 525 16.94 -8.19 28.44
C LEU A 525 16.16 -9.49 28.12
N SER A 526 16.51 -10.60 28.78
CA SER A 526 15.77 -11.87 28.68
C SER A 526 14.30 -11.71 29.07
N ASP A 527 14.06 -10.97 30.14
CA ASP A 527 12.76 -10.85 30.80
C ASP A 527 11.86 -9.91 29.99
N VAL A 528 12.42 -8.79 29.51
CA VAL A 528 11.69 -7.87 28.62
C VAL A 528 11.38 -8.52 27.26
N LEU A 529 12.28 -9.38 26.77
CA LEU A 529 12.08 -10.13 25.53
C LEU A 529 11.34 -11.46 25.74
N GLU A 530 10.73 -11.68 26.91
CA GLU A 530 9.92 -12.89 27.14
C GLU A 530 8.75 -12.99 26.17
N ILE A 531 8.28 -11.83 25.71
CA ILE A 531 7.28 -11.67 24.65
C ILE A 531 7.63 -12.38 23.33
N ILE A 532 8.92 -12.60 23.05
CA ILE A 532 9.36 -13.36 21.88
C ILE A 532 9.30 -14.85 22.25
N PRO A 533 8.57 -15.71 21.53
CA PRO A 533 8.55 -17.15 21.80
C PRO A 533 9.95 -17.77 21.82
N ALA A 534 10.23 -18.66 22.77
CA ALA A 534 11.54 -19.29 22.93
C ALA A 534 12.03 -20.02 21.65
N VAL A 535 11.10 -20.56 20.87
CA VAL A 535 11.35 -21.21 19.57
C VAL A 535 11.94 -20.24 18.55
N LEU A 536 11.54 -18.98 18.57
CA LEU A 536 12.03 -17.91 17.70
C LEU A 536 13.24 -17.17 18.28
N ARG A 537 13.59 -17.41 19.55
CA ARG A 537 14.77 -16.79 20.19
C ARG A 537 16.09 -17.35 19.67
N ARG A 538 16.10 -18.57 19.10
CA ARG A 538 17.27 -19.21 18.48
C ARG A 538 17.26 -18.83 16.99
N GLU A 539 18.27 -18.08 16.53
CA GLU A 539 18.45 -17.66 15.13
C GLU A 539 18.76 -18.84 14.19
N LYS A 540 17.81 -19.77 14.05
CA LYS A 540 17.67 -20.57 12.84
C LYS A 540 16.31 -20.22 12.29
N THR A 541 16.28 -19.70 11.07
CA THR A 541 15.06 -19.54 10.28
C THR A 541 14.37 -20.90 10.19
N ILE A 542 13.45 -21.17 11.11
CA ILE A 542 12.57 -22.33 11.06
C ILE A 542 11.26 -21.79 10.50
N ASN A 543 11.03 -22.05 9.21
CA ASN A 543 9.72 -21.93 8.59
C ASN A 543 8.78 -22.91 9.31
N TYR A 544 8.08 -22.42 10.34
CA TYR A 544 6.91 -23.10 10.82
C TYR A 544 5.74 -22.77 9.90
N ASN A 545 5.21 -23.82 9.26
CA ASN A 545 3.88 -23.82 8.65
C ASN A 545 2.83 -23.61 9.77
N ILE A 546 2.65 -22.38 10.21
CA ILE A 546 1.47 -21.98 10.99
C ILE A 546 0.49 -21.41 9.97
N GLY A 547 -0.50 -22.23 9.62
CA GLY A 547 -1.57 -21.88 8.68
C GLY A 547 -1.19 -22.14 7.22
N LYS A 548 -1.50 -23.35 6.73
CA LYS A 548 -1.82 -23.52 5.31
C LYS A 548 -3.02 -22.61 5.01
N VAL A 549 -2.75 -21.45 4.42
CA VAL A 549 -3.49 -21.07 3.22
C VAL A 549 -2.76 -21.79 2.09
N GLU A 550 -3.45 -22.74 1.45
CA GLU A 550 -2.90 -23.51 0.33
C GLU A 550 -2.48 -22.56 -0.79
N ILE A 551 -1.18 -22.46 -1.03
CA ILE A 551 -0.66 -22.10 -2.34
C ILE A 551 0.09 -23.33 -2.85
N ASN A 552 -0.44 -23.89 -3.93
CA ASN A 552 0.03 -25.11 -4.56
C ASN A 552 1.54 -25.05 -4.86
N ASN A 553 2.26 -26.05 -4.33
CA ASN A 553 3.65 -26.33 -4.64
C ASN A 553 3.78 -26.94 -6.04
N THR A 554 4.53 -26.28 -6.92
CA THR A 554 5.43 -26.95 -7.87
C THR A 554 6.67 -26.08 -8.03
N ASP A 555 7.76 -26.43 -7.34
CA ASP A 555 8.97 -26.91 -8.02
C ASP A 555 10.08 -27.29 -7.02
N LYS A 556 10.82 -28.33 -7.42
CA LYS A 556 11.80 -29.12 -6.65
C LYS A 556 13.00 -28.30 -6.21
N VAL A 557 13.34 -28.35 -4.92
CA VAL A 557 14.67 -27.97 -4.40
C VAL A 557 15.50 -29.25 -4.22
N ILE A 558 16.60 -29.33 -4.96
CA ILE A 558 17.67 -30.32 -4.80
C ILE A 558 18.54 -29.88 -3.62
N ARG A 559 18.71 -30.76 -2.62
CA ARG A 559 19.63 -30.59 -1.48
C ARG A 559 21.08 -30.77 -1.94
N GLY A 560 21.96 -29.90 -1.46
CA GLY A 560 23.40 -30.12 -1.39
C GLY A 560 23.92 -29.55 -0.07
N ASP A 561 24.25 -30.43 0.86
CA ASP A 561 24.95 -30.11 2.11
C ASP A 561 26.40 -29.69 1.83
N LYS A 562 26.89 -28.66 2.54
CA LYS A 562 28.26 -28.61 3.08
C LYS A 562 28.40 -27.54 4.17
N MET A 563 28.83 -28.02 5.35
CA MET A 563 29.37 -27.24 6.46
C MET A 563 30.59 -26.41 6.04
N GLY A 564 30.71 -25.20 6.58
CA GLY A 564 31.92 -24.37 6.58
C GLY A 564 31.83 -23.34 7.70
N ASP A 565 32.94 -23.11 8.39
CA ASP A 565 33.07 -22.53 9.73
C ASP A 565 32.55 -21.09 9.91
N ILE A 566 31.99 -20.79 11.09
CA ILE A 566 31.58 -19.45 11.52
C ILE A 566 32.75 -18.82 12.28
N ILE A 567 33.32 -17.75 11.73
CA ILE A 567 34.24 -16.86 12.45
C ILE A 567 33.41 -15.77 13.15
N ASP A 568 33.47 -15.75 14.48
CA ASP A 568 32.92 -14.69 15.35
C ASP A 568 33.64 -13.35 15.09
N ILE A 569 32.89 -12.27 14.83
CA ILE A 569 33.42 -10.90 14.90
C ILE A 569 32.56 -10.09 15.89
N HIS A 570 33.19 -9.72 17.00
CA HIS A 570 32.65 -8.88 18.06
C HIS A 570 32.44 -7.42 17.61
N ASP A 571 31.33 -6.82 18.04
CA ASP A 571 31.04 -5.38 17.94
C ASP A 571 32.09 -4.51 18.63
N ASN A 572 32.47 -3.39 18.00
CA ASN A 572 32.96 -2.21 18.72
C ASN A 572 32.52 -0.91 18.04
N HIS A 573 31.87 -0.04 18.82
CA HIS A 573 31.46 1.30 18.41
C HIS A 573 32.70 2.20 18.29
N ASN A 574 33.02 2.58 17.05
CA ASN A 574 33.60 3.86 16.64
C ASN A 574 33.65 3.82 15.11
N ALA A 575 33.04 4.79 14.41
CA ALA A 575 32.92 4.79 12.95
C ALA A 575 34.26 4.73 12.20
N VAL A 576 35.39 4.95 12.89
CA VAL A 576 36.75 4.83 12.36
C VAL A 576 37.34 3.40 12.50
N VAL A 577 36.77 2.55 13.37
CA VAL A 577 37.32 1.21 13.68
C VAL A 577 36.84 0.14 12.68
N ASN A 578 35.69 0.35 12.01
CA ASN A 578 35.12 -0.65 11.09
C ASN A 578 35.70 -0.62 9.66
N LEU A 579 36.47 0.41 9.32
CA LEU A 579 37.17 0.49 8.02
C LEU A 579 38.39 -0.45 7.99
N LYS A 580 39.07 -0.64 9.12
CA LYS A 580 40.21 -1.57 9.21
C LYS A 580 39.77 -3.03 9.09
N SER A 581 38.71 -3.43 9.79
CA SER A 581 38.10 -4.75 9.64
C SER A 581 37.57 -4.98 8.22
N PHE A 582 37.04 -3.93 7.57
CA PHE A 582 36.67 -3.99 6.15
C PHE A 582 37.88 -4.33 5.25
N LEU A 583 39.03 -3.68 5.44
CA LEU A 583 40.22 -3.95 4.63
C LEU A 583 40.77 -5.36 4.86
N GLU A 584 40.77 -5.84 6.11
CA GLU A 584 41.17 -7.21 6.46
C GLU A 584 40.25 -8.26 5.83
N ASN A 585 38.92 -8.10 5.96
CA ASN A 585 37.92 -9.03 5.40
C ASN A 585 37.99 -9.06 3.86
N VAL A 586 38.18 -7.89 3.25
CA VAL A 586 38.28 -7.78 1.80
C VAL A 586 39.60 -8.36 1.29
N GLN A 587 40.72 -8.15 1.97
CA GLN A 587 42.00 -8.78 1.59
C GLN A 587 41.90 -10.31 1.64
N GLN A 588 41.29 -10.87 2.69
CA GLN A 588 41.05 -12.31 2.78
C GLN A 588 40.17 -12.81 1.62
N SER A 589 39.13 -12.05 1.28
CA SER A 589 38.24 -12.33 0.15
C SER A 589 38.98 -12.33 -1.20
N VAL A 590 39.86 -11.37 -1.44
CA VAL A 590 40.63 -11.28 -2.70
C VAL A 590 41.62 -12.44 -2.84
N GLN A 591 42.26 -12.85 -1.75
CA GLN A 591 43.18 -13.99 -1.74
C GLN A 591 42.49 -15.30 -2.16
N ASN A 592 41.21 -15.46 -1.81
CA ASN A 592 40.42 -16.65 -2.13
C ASN A 592 39.79 -16.64 -3.54
N LEU A 593 39.92 -15.56 -4.32
CA LEU A 593 39.35 -15.51 -5.68
C LEU A 593 40.05 -16.50 -6.63
N PRO A 594 39.33 -17.18 -7.53
CA PRO A 594 39.92 -18.10 -8.51
C PRO A 594 40.46 -17.38 -9.76
N VAL A 595 41.35 -16.39 -9.57
CA VAL A 595 41.90 -15.53 -10.64
C VAL A 595 43.42 -15.44 -10.60
N GLU A 596 44.06 -14.93 -11.67
CA GLU A 596 45.52 -14.89 -11.78
C GLU A 596 46.16 -14.00 -10.69
N PRO A 597 47.38 -14.32 -10.20
CA PRO A 597 48.04 -13.55 -9.15
C PRO A 597 48.22 -12.05 -9.47
N SER A 598 48.39 -11.70 -10.75
CA SER A 598 48.48 -10.30 -11.19
C SER A 598 47.16 -9.54 -11.04
N GLU A 599 46.02 -10.20 -11.26
CA GLU A 599 44.69 -9.62 -11.13
C GLU A 599 44.32 -9.44 -9.65
N LYS A 600 44.69 -10.40 -8.80
CA LYS A 600 44.59 -10.26 -7.34
C LYS A 600 45.37 -9.06 -6.83
N ALA A 601 46.62 -8.91 -7.26
CA ALA A 601 47.48 -7.80 -6.84
C ALA A 601 46.93 -6.44 -7.28
N GLU A 602 46.35 -6.33 -8.47
CA GLU A 602 45.72 -5.10 -8.93
C GLU A 602 44.42 -4.80 -8.16
N LEU A 603 43.59 -5.81 -7.89
CA LEU A 603 42.36 -5.66 -7.11
C LEU A 603 42.66 -5.22 -5.66
N GLU A 604 43.64 -5.84 -5.00
CA GLU A 604 44.10 -5.43 -3.67
C GLU A 604 44.55 -3.98 -3.64
N LYS A 605 45.26 -3.54 -4.69
CA LYS A 605 45.70 -2.14 -4.84
C LYS A 605 44.50 -1.19 -4.96
N LEU A 606 43.48 -1.55 -5.74
CA LEU A 606 42.26 -0.74 -5.91
C LEU A 606 41.47 -0.62 -4.61
N ILE A 607 41.30 -1.73 -3.89
CA ILE A 607 40.59 -1.76 -2.60
C ILE A 607 41.33 -0.91 -1.56
N THR A 608 42.67 -1.02 -1.50
CA THR A 608 43.49 -0.22 -0.58
C THR A 608 43.35 1.28 -0.88
N GLN A 609 43.27 1.64 -2.16
CA GLN A 609 43.03 3.03 -2.58
C GLN A 609 41.62 3.50 -2.23
N LEU A 610 40.60 2.65 -2.41
CA LEU A 610 39.22 2.96 -2.07
C LEU A 610 39.07 3.21 -0.58
N HIS A 611 39.64 2.33 0.25
CA HIS A 611 39.64 2.48 1.70
C HIS A 611 40.24 3.82 2.15
N LYS A 612 41.42 4.19 1.63
CA LYS A 612 42.08 5.47 1.95
C LYS A 612 41.25 6.69 1.52
N GLU A 613 40.45 6.55 0.47
CA GLU A 613 39.57 7.62 0.01
C GLU A 613 38.30 7.72 0.88
N LEU A 614 37.75 6.59 1.32
CA LEU A 614 36.59 6.53 2.21
C LEU A 614 36.88 7.05 3.63
N GLU A 615 38.13 6.90 4.12
CA GLU A 615 38.57 7.48 5.39
C GLU A 615 38.48 9.03 5.43
N LYS A 616 38.41 9.69 4.27
CA LYS A 616 38.31 11.15 4.18
C LYS A 616 36.87 11.67 4.31
N ALA A 617 35.87 10.79 4.26
CA ALA A 617 34.47 11.18 4.34
C ALA A 617 34.10 11.65 5.76
N PRO A 618 33.27 12.71 5.90
CA PRO A 618 32.83 13.21 7.20
C PRO A 618 31.87 12.24 7.90
N GLU A 619 31.75 12.35 9.23
CA GLU A 619 30.88 11.47 10.05
C GLU A 619 29.40 11.48 9.60
N GLU A 620 28.90 12.61 9.10
CA GLU A 620 27.54 12.74 8.55
C GLU A 620 27.26 11.82 7.34
N LYS A 621 28.32 11.28 6.74
CA LYS A 621 28.26 10.34 5.61
C LYS A 621 28.65 8.91 6.00
N ALA A 622 28.77 8.61 7.29
CA ALA A 622 29.18 7.29 7.80
C ALA A 622 28.31 6.13 7.29
N ASP A 623 27.01 6.34 7.13
CA ASP A 623 26.10 5.31 6.59
C ASP A 623 26.42 4.94 5.14
N TYR A 624 26.78 5.93 4.31
CA TYR A 624 27.21 5.68 2.93
C TYR A 624 28.56 4.97 2.87
N VAL A 625 29.52 5.36 3.71
CA VAL A 625 30.82 4.68 3.82
C VAL A 625 30.64 3.23 4.26
N LYS A 626 29.78 2.98 5.26
CA LYS A 626 29.46 1.63 5.73
C LYS A 626 28.75 0.81 4.65
N HIS A 627 27.82 1.41 3.91
CA HIS A 627 27.14 0.73 2.81
C HIS A 627 28.11 0.37 1.69
N ILE A 628 29.01 1.28 1.27
CA ILE A 628 30.03 1.00 0.25
C ILE A 628 30.94 -0.15 0.71
N ALA A 629 31.43 -0.10 1.95
CA ALA A 629 32.25 -1.17 2.51
C ALA A 629 31.52 -2.53 2.51
N THR A 630 30.27 -2.57 2.99
CA THR A 630 29.49 -3.81 3.06
C THR A 630 29.19 -4.37 1.67
N SER A 631 28.83 -3.50 0.72
CA SER A 631 28.53 -3.89 -0.66
C SER A 631 29.77 -4.30 -1.45
N THR A 632 30.94 -3.68 -1.23
CA THR A 632 32.21 -4.15 -1.81
C THR A 632 32.58 -5.54 -1.32
N ASN A 633 32.38 -5.83 -0.02
CA ASN A 633 32.64 -7.17 0.51
C ASN A 633 31.66 -8.21 -0.07
N ALA A 634 30.36 -7.90 -0.12
CA ALA A 634 29.36 -8.78 -0.71
C ALA A 634 29.63 -9.08 -2.20
N LEU A 635 30.11 -8.08 -2.96
CA LEU A 635 30.51 -8.25 -4.36
C LEU A 635 31.66 -9.26 -4.50
N LEU A 636 32.65 -9.21 -3.61
CA LEU A 636 33.82 -10.10 -3.64
C LEU A 636 33.51 -11.50 -3.09
N GLU A 637 32.64 -11.62 -2.10
CA GLU A 637 32.16 -12.92 -1.60
C GLU A 637 31.36 -13.67 -2.67
N GLU A 638 30.51 -12.96 -3.42
CA GLU A 638 29.78 -13.55 -4.55
C GLU A 638 30.74 -14.01 -5.67
N ALA A 639 31.79 -13.24 -5.94
CA ALA A 639 32.80 -13.59 -6.94
C ALA A 639 33.71 -14.76 -6.55
N GLN A 640 33.81 -15.10 -5.26
CA GLN A 640 34.53 -16.29 -4.78
C GLN A 640 33.77 -17.60 -5.02
N LYS A 641 32.46 -17.53 -5.30
CA LYS A 641 31.64 -18.73 -5.44
C LYS A 641 32.04 -19.52 -6.70
N PRO A 642 31.96 -20.86 -6.67
CA PRO A 642 32.27 -21.70 -7.84
C PRO A 642 31.42 -21.38 -9.07
N GLU A 643 30.18 -20.93 -8.86
CA GLU A 643 29.28 -20.40 -9.88
C GLU A 643 28.73 -19.04 -9.41
N PRO A 644 29.39 -17.92 -9.74
CA PRO A 644 28.93 -16.59 -9.34
C PRO A 644 27.61 -16.24 -10.02
N ASN A 645 26.64 -15.70 -9.27
CA ASN A 645 25.43 -15.16 -9.87
C ASN A 645 25.74 -13.88 -10.65
N LYS A 646 25.95 -14.00 -11.96
CA LYS A 646 26.30 -12.87 -12.85
C LYS A 646 25.28 -11.73 -12.80
N VAL A 647 23.99 -12.03 -12.67
CA VAL A 647 22.93 -11.02 -12.53
C VAL A 647 23.00 -10.35 -11.17
N GLY A 648 23.27 -11.11 -10.11
CA GLY A 648 23.47 -10.61 -8.76
C GLY A 648 24.70 -9.71 -8.63
N LEU A 649 25.82 -10.07 -9.27
CA LEU A 649 27.03 -9.24 -9.35
C LEU A 649 26.77 -7.92 -10.06
N GLN A 650 26.02 -7.94 -11.17
CA GLN A 650 25.66 -6.72 -11.90
C GLN A 650 24.77 -5.80 -11.06
N ILE A 651 23.71 -6.34 -10.43
CA ILE A 651 22.80 -5.55 -9.57
C ILE A 651 23.56 -4.98 -8.36
N THR A 652 24.43 -5.77 -7.74
CA THR A 652 25.24 -5.34 -6.59
C THR A 652 26.25 -4.27 -7.01
N GLY A 653 26.89 -4.43 -8.17
CA GLY A 653 27.81 -3.44 -8.74
C GLY A 653 27.13 -2.12 -9.08
N GLU A 654 25.96 -2.14 -9.72
CA GLU A 654 25.16 -0.94 -10.01
C GLU A 654 24.69 -0.24 -8.72
N GLY A 655 24.29 -1.01 -7.71
CA GLY A 655 23.94 -0.49 -6.38
C GLY A 655 25.14 0.16 -5.67
N LEU A 656 26.32 -0.45 -5.77
CA LEU A 656 27.56 0.07 -5.20
C LEU A 656 27.99 1.39 -5.87
N ILE A 657 27.88 1.49 -7.20
CA ILE A 657 28.16 2.71 -7.95
C ILE A 657 27.22 3.84 -7.50
N LYS A 658 25.91 3.59 -7.42
CA LYS A 658 24.91 4.57 -6.95
C LYS A 658 25.15 5.03 -5.52
N ALA A 659 25.53 4.11 -4.62
CA ALA A 659 25.89 4.47 -3.24
C ALA A 659 27.12 5.40 -3.19
N THR A 660 28.04 5.24 -4.14
CA THR A 660 29.28 6.02 -4.23
C THR A 660 29.08 7.41 -4.86
N GLU A 661 28.05 7.59 -5.71
CA GLU A 661 27.65 8.92 -6.25
C GLU A 661 27.29 9.91 -5.13
N ALA A 662 26.71 9.42 -4.02
CA ALA A 662 26.37 10.25 -2.86
C ALA A 662 27.60 10.77 -2.09
N LEU A 663 28.80 10.23 -2.38
CA LEU A 663 30.08 10.63 -1.79
C LEU A 663 30.99 11.43 -2.72
N THR A 664 30.61 11.66 -3.99
CA THR A 664 31.51 12.27 -4.98
C THR A 664 32.00 13.68 -4.60
N ASN A 665 31.23 14.43 -3.79
CA ASN A 665 31.63 15.75 -3.31
C ASN A 665 32.67 15.73 -2.18
N VAL A 666 32.79 14.61 -1.45
CA VAL A 666 33.67 14.47 -0.27
C VAL A 666 34.81 13.46 -0.48
N ALA A 667 34.62 12.49 -1.38
CA ALA A 667 35.55 11.44 -1.76
C ALA A 667 35.56 11.27 -3.29
N PRO A 668 36.08 12.26 -4.05
CA PRO A 668 35.88 12.36 -5.50
C PRO A 668 36.48 11.20 -6.29
N LYS A 669 37.50 10.53 -5.74
CA LYS A 669 38.13 9.36 -6.39
C LYS A 669 37.40 8.05 -6.09
N ALA A 670 36.49 8.01 -5.13
CA ALA A 670 35.84 6.77 -4.73
C ALA A 670 35.01 6.16 -5.86
N LEU A 671 34.34 7.00 -6.66
CA LEU A 671 33.49 6.55 -7.76
C LEU A 671 34.29 5.87 -8.87
N ASP A 672 35.43 6.45 -9.26
CA ASP A 672 36.34 5.85 -10.26
C ASP A 672 36.93 4.52 -9.77
N LEU A 673 37.31 4.46 -8.49
CA LEU A 673 37.85 3.25 -7.88
C LEU A 673 36.81 2.13 -7.81
N VAL A 674 35.58 2.46 -7.41
CA VAL A 674 34.45 1.51 -7.37
C VAL A 674 34.10 1.02 -8.76
N ASP A 675 34.02 1.89 -9.77
CA ASP A 675 33.71 1.49 -11.15
C ASP A 675 34.77 0.51 -11.70
N ARG A 676 36.06 0.76 -11.43
CA ARG A 676 37.15 -0.15 -11.81
C ARG A 676 37.06 -1.50 -11.10
N ILE A 677 36.76 -1.50 -9.79
CA ILE A 677 36.57 -2.74 -9.01
C ILE A 677 35.38 -3.54 -9.58
N VAL A 678 34.24 -2.91 -9.81
CA VAL A 678 33.04 -3.57 -10.34
C VAL A 678 33.31 -4.17 -11.72
N LYS A 679 33.97 -3.44 -12.62
CA LYS A 679 34.33 -3.94 -13.96
C LYS A 679 35.28 -5.13 -13.89
N MET A 680 36.28 -5.06 -13.01
CA MET A 680 37.25 -6.12 -12.83
C MET A 680 36.59 -7.40 -12.28
N VAL A 681 35.76 -7.25 -11.24
CA VAL A 681 35.05 -8.38 -10.63
C VAL A 681 34.00 -8.99 -11.58
N ALA A 682 33.31 -8.17 -12.37
CA ALA A 682 32.39 -8.66 -13.39
C ALA A 682 33.09 -9.39 -14.56
N GLY A 683 34.38 -9.14 -14.76
CA GLY A 683 35.22 -9.83 -15.74
C GLY A 683 35.71 -11.21 -15.29
N PHE A 684 35.63 -11.51 -14.00
CA PHE A 684 36.01 -12.82 -13.46
C PHE A 684 34.89 -13.83 -13.71
N GLY A 685 35.19 -14.85 -14.53
CA GLY A 685 34.20 -15.85 -14.99
C GLY A 685 33.80 -15.71 -16.47
N GLY A 686 34.67 -15.09 -17.28
CA GLY A 686 34.66 -15.13 -18.74
C GLY A 686 35.44 -16.31 -19.29
#